data_AF-E3LDD9-F1
#
_entry.id   AF-E3LDD9-F1
#
_cell.length_a   1.000
_cell.length_b   1.000
_cell.length_c   1.000
_cell.angle_alpha   90.00
_cell.angle_beta   90.00
_cell.angle_gamma   90.00
#
_symmetry.space_group_name_H-M   'P 1'
#
loop_
_entity.id
_entity.type
_entity.pdbx_description
1 polymer ?
#
loop_
_entity_poly.entity_id
_entity_poly.type
_entity_poly.pdbx_seq_one_letter_code
_entity_poly.pdbx_strand_id
1 'polypeptide(L)'
;MNVLIVGSGGREHALAWKLQQSPQVKNVIVAPGNGASGKIDLNPNNVEEVSLFCGTNDIHCVLIGPEEPLSNGLADHLIKTHPNMIVFGPTKDGAQLEVATKLSLQTCSYVKLIQTSKSFSKQFMKEYGLPTADFVTVSVENVKSLDSVFERIPWKNTVVKADGLAAGKGVIIPKDNEEAKLAARSILEGEFGSAGRTIILEERLEGYEVSSLAFVDGISYKRMPLGKDHKRLLESDLGPNTGGMGVVAPVHVPADVDRQIDVIFENTLKGLADRKIHYCGVLYAGFMIVNDKPYLLEFNCRFGDPETQVLMRLLESDLFQIIKSCFYQSLSKCEIQWSTRSVCGVVLASANYPKSGEKGSPITKIPPPDMTNVVFHAGTSRINKQIITNGGRVLCVTSMADSLHKARAHANKIAEQIEFQGKQFRRDIGKYLDTVTPSLSYGASGVNIDEGNQFVEDIKKLVKKTLLPGATQIGGFGAVLDLKNAGFSNDSQLVVGIDGVGTKIEVATLCKNFSGVGYDVVAMCVNDVICHCAKPIAFLDYFVCGKLDRSMATQVLASISDACVEAGCSLIGGETAEMPGVYSTHQWDLAGCAIAARESTWPMLPLSSSISEGDVIIGLPSSGLHSNGFSLARKVLAVNGVMYSDKLPWNHNSTFGEELLTGTKLYVRSVLPLLMDGLVKGCAHITGGGLTENAIRVLDKNSDVTLVIDCAMWRPHEMFEWIAAAGPVETKEMIRTFNCGIGMILVVAKDKFMEVNTRLTELAEPFFEIGHVEKRTTGQAIKFFNEAKLFHRDTYKTQRKRVKVAILISGTGTNMQKLIERSKTPDSNCEVVVVVSNKKSAGGLKIAASYGIPTKVVQHTADRVTGDTALAEVLKNYGTQLICLGGYMRILSPYFISQFPSRIINIHPSLLPSFKGAHALQDALNFGARVVGCTAHFVDELVDHGDIIAQRPVMVEDNDTIETLRQKIQVQEHEMFPNAMVSIAAKILGE
;
A
#
# COMPACT_ATOMS: atom_id res chain seq x y z
N MET A 1 5.77 24.68 43.98
CA MET A 1 6.94 25.44 43.46
C MET A 1 6.46 26.69 42.74
N ASN A 2 7.25 27.76 42.76
CA ASN A 2 7.00 28.96 41.94
C ASN A 2 7.73 28.81 40.61
N VAL A 3 7.02 29.00 39.50
CA VAL A 3 7.53 28.83 38.15
C VAL A 3 7.51 30.17 37.42
N LEU A 4 8.63 30.55 36.80
CA LEU A 4 8.75 31.69 35.90
C LEU A 4 8.76 31.20 34.45
N ILE A 5 7.95 31.82 33.61
CA ILE A 5 7.99 31.66 32.16
C ILE A 5 8.45 32.98 31.56
N VAL A 6 9.57 32.95 30.86
CA VAL A 6 10.13 34.11 30.18
C VAL A 6 9.49 34.24 28.79
N GLY A 7 8.86 35.38 28.52
CA GLY A 7 8.21 35.70 27.24
C GLY A 7 6.83 36.33 27.41
N SER A 8 6.12 36.52 26.29
CA SER A 8 4.87 37.28 26.24
C SER A 8 3.89 36.84 25.14
N GLY A 9 4.18 35.77 24.41
CA GLY A 9 3.40 35.26 23.29
C GLY A 9 2.28 34.29 23.69
N GLY A 10 1.63 33.73 22.66
CA GLY A 10 0.58 32.73 22.84
C GLY A 10 1.11 31.41 23.38
N ARG A 11 2.34 31.06 22.98
CA ARG A 11 3.10 29.92 23.52
C ARG A 11 3.27 30.01 25.02
N GLU A 12 3.74 31.14 25.54
CA GLU A 12 3.97 31.28 26.99
C GLU A 12 2.65 31.24 27.77
N HIS A 13 1.55 31.76 27.21
CA HIS A 13 0.23 31.60 27.82
C HIS A 13 -0.24 30.14 27.81
N ALA A 14 -0.03 29.38 26.74
CA ALA A 14 -0.37 27.95 26.71
C ALA A 14 0.43 27.12 27.71
N LEU A 15 1.73 27.42 27.87
CA LEU A 15 2.57 26.80 28.89
C LEU A 15 2.09 27.16 30.30
N ALA A 16 1.76 28.43 30.55
CA ALA A 16 1.21 28.86 31.83
C ALA A 16 -0.11 28.16 32.16
N TRP A 17 -1.02 28.09 31.19
CA TRP A 17 -2.30 27.41 31.30
C TRP A 17 -2.13 25.93 31.65
N LYS A 18 -1.13 25.25 31.06
CA LYS A 18 -0.89 23.83 31.34
C LYS A 18 -0.20 23.60 32.69
N LEU A 19 0.76 24.45 33.06
CA LEU A 19 1.47 24.35 34.34
C LEU A 19 0.58 24.64 35.55
N GLN A 20 -0.41 25.53 35.42
CA GLN A 20 -1.40 25.81 36.46
C GLN A 20 -2.27 24.59 36.83
N GLN A 21 -2.31 23.56 35.97
CA GLN A 21 -3.03 22.31 36.24
C GLN A 21 -2.22 21.33 37.08
N SER A 22 -0.91 21.56 37.25
CA SER A 22 -0.05 20.68 38.03
C SER A 22 -0.29 20.86 39.54
N PRO A 23 -0.48 19.78 40.31
CA PRO A 23 -0.61 19.87 41.77
C PRO A 23 0.68 20.31 42.47
N GLN A 24 1.83 20.30 41.76
CA GLN A 24 3.13 20.68 42.32
C GLN A 24 3.49 22.16 42.07
N VAL A 25 2.72 22.85 41.23
CA VAL A 25 2.94 24.26 40.90
C VAL A 25 2.00 25.11 41.74
N LYS A 26 2.58 26.04 42.52
CA LYS A 26 1.82 26.95 43.39
C LYS A 26 1.48 28.25 42.67
N ASN A 27 2.49 28.85 42.02
CA ASN A 27 2.38 30.11 41.31
C ASN A 27 3.08 29.99 39.95
N VAL A 28 2.43 30.50 38.90
CA VAL A 28 3.04 30.67 37.57
C VAL A 28 3.12 32.15 37.28
N ILE A 29 4.34 32.64 37.06
CA ILE A 29 4.64 34.03 36.71
C ILE A 29 5.09 34.05 35.26
N VAL A 30 4.52 34.95 34.45
CA VAL A 30 4.92 35.14 33.05
C VAL A 30 5.45 36.55 32.89
N ALA A 31 6.70 36.68 32.44
CA ALA A 31 7.39 37.98 32.37
C ALA A 31 8.09 38.17 31.02
N PRO A 32 7.85 39.28 30.29
CA PRO A 32 7.02 40.42 30.70
C PRO A 32 5.51 40.15 30.62
N GLY A 33 5.08 39.04 30.02
CA GLY A 33 3.66 38.67 29.95
C GLY A 33 2.84 39.50 28.97
N ASN A 34 1.52 39.29 28.97
CA ASN A 34 0.57 39.94 28.06
C ASN A 34 -0.79 40.24 28.71
N GLY A 35 -1.80 40.62 27.92
CA GLY A 35 -3.14 40.96 28.40
C GLY A 35 -3.85 39.88 29.22
N ALA A 36 -3.43 38.61 29.14
CA ALA A 36 -3.95 37.54 29.98
C ALA A 36 -3.21 37.42 31.32
N SER A 37 -1.87 37.36 31.30
CA SER A 37 -1.05 37.16 32.50
C SER A 37 -0.82 38.44 33.32
N GLY A 38 -1.11 39.61 32.75
CA GLY A 38 -0.64 40.89 33.26
C GLY A 38 0.78 41.20 32.75
N LYS A 39 1.15 42.49 32.85
CA LYS A 39 2.48 42.97 32.46
C LYS A 39 3.37 43.09 33.69
N ILE A 40 4.54 42.46 33.63
CA ILE A 40 5.63 42.63 34.60
C ILE A 40 6.73 43.43 33.91
N ASP A 41 7.24 44.46 34.59
CA ASP A 41 8.36 45.26 34.09
C ASP A 41 9.66 44.49 34.32
N LEU A 42 9.94 43.56 33.40
CA LEU A 42 11.15 42.76 33.37
C LEU A 42 11.59 42.62 31.92
N ASN A 43 12.82 43.03 31.60
CA ASN A 43 13.36 42.82 30.27
C ASN A 43 13.83 41.36 30.10
N PRO A 44 13.16 40.54 29.26
CA PRO A 44 13.51 39.13 29.11
C PRO A 44 14.91 38.91 28.51
N ASN A 45 15.45 39.91 27.81
CA ASN A 45 16.77 39.84 27.17
C ASN A 45 17.91 40.32 28.10
N ASN A 46 17.60 40.86 29.27
CA ASN A 46 18.59 41.28 30.26
C ASN A 46 18.85 40.15 31.27
N VAL A 47 19.91 39.39 31.02
CA VAL A 47 20.25 38.17 31.79
C VAL A 47 20.37 38.43 33.30
N GLU A 48 21.05 39.52 33.69
CA GLU A 48 21.26 39.86 35.10
C GLU A 48 19.95 40.25 35.79
N GLU A 49 19.09 40.98 35.08
CA GLU A 49 17.79 41.42 35.61
C GLU A 49 16.85 40.24 35.85
N VAL A 50 16.80 39.28 34.92
CA VAL A 50 16.03 38.04 35.08
C VAL A 50 16.60 37.19 36.24
N SER A 51 17.93 37.08 36.35
CA SER A 51 18.60 36.35 37.44
C SER A 51 18.29 36.95 38.82
N LEU A 52 18.34 38.27 38.95
CA LEU A 52 17.99 39.00 40.17
C LEU A 52 16.50 38.82 40.51
N PHE A 53 15.63 38.89 39.51
CA PHE A 53 14.20 38.67 39.68
C PHE A 53 13.92 37.27 40.22
N CYS A 54 14.62 36.24 39.71
CA CYS A 54 14.48 34.85 40.18
C CYS A 54 14.80 34.71 41.67
N GLY A 55 15.92 35.30 42.12
CA GLY A 55 16.31 35.28 43.54
C GLY A 55 15.36 36.07 44.44
N THR A 56 14.90 37.24 43.99
CA THR A 56 14.02 38.12 44.78
C THR A 56 12.61 37.54 44.97
N ASN A 57 12.12 36.77 43.99
CA ASN A 57 10.75 36.23 43.98
C ASN A 57 10.66 34.74 44.31
N ASP A 58 11.73 34.14 44.84
CA ASP A 58 11.78 32.73 45.24
C ASP A 58 11.33 31.78 44.10
N ILE A 59 11.92 31.97 42.91
CA ILE A 59 11.64 31.16 41.72
C ILE A 59 12.39 29.84 41.81
N HIS A 60 11.68 28.74 41.58
CA HIS A 60 12.21 27.39 41.68
C HIS A 60 12.43 26.74 40.31
N CYS A 61 11.72 27.21 39.28
CA CYS A 61 11.81 26.71 37.91
C CYS A 61 11.63 27.86 36.92
N VAL A 62 12.48 27.91 35.90
CA VAL A 62 12.43 28.90 34.82
C VAL A 62 12.28 28.17 33.50
N LEU A 63 11.22 28.49 32.74
CA LEU A 63 11.04 28.08 31.36
C LEU A 63 11.35 29.25 30.44
N ILE A 64 12.27 29.07 29.51
CA ILE A 64 12.64 30.11 28.56
C ILE A 64 11.86 29.89 27.27
N GLY A 65 10.89 30.75 26.99
CA GLY A 65 10.01 30.63 25.83
C GLY A 65 10.64 31.07 24.51
N PRO A 66 11.11 32.33 24.39
CA PRO A 66 11.70 32.85 23.17
C PRO A 66 13.18 32.49 23.01
N GLU A 67 13.62 32.54 21.76
CA GLU A 67 14.96 32.19 21.30
C GLU A 67 16.05 33.21 21.70
N GLU A 68 15.70 34.50 21.80
CA GLU A 68 16.69 35.56 22.06
C GLU A 68 17.34 35.45 23.45
N PRO A 69 16.61 35.25 24.57
CA PRO A 69 17.22 35.03 25.88
C PRO A 69 18.11 33.78 25.93
N LEU A 70 17.78 32.72 25.19
CA LEU A 70 18.64 31.52 25.06
C LEU A 70 19.97 31.90 24.40
N SER A 71 19.92 32.63 23.29
CA SER A 71 21.12 33.08 22.56
C SER A 71 22.01 34.04 23.37
N ASN A 72 21.40 34.80 24.29
CA ASN A 72 22.09 35.68 25.23
C ASN A 72 22.74 34.93 26.40
N GLY A 73 22.50 33.62 26.54
CA GLY A 73 23.08 32.79 27.61
C GLY A 73 22.35 32.91 28.95
N LEU A 74 21.04 33.19 28.92
CA LEU A 74 20.24 33.22 30.15
C LEU A 74 20.29 31.87 30.89
N ALA A 75 20.16 30.76 30.16
CA ALA A 75 20.21 29.43 30.76
C ALA A 75 21.55 29.18 31.47
N ASP A 76 22.66 29.48 30.80
CA ASP A 76 24.02 29.33 31.34
C ASP A 76 24.21 30.14 32.63
N HIS A 77 23.76 31.39 32.62
CA HIS A 77 23.88 32.26 33.78
C HIS A 77 23.05 31.75 34.95
N LEU A 78 21.78 31.37 34.72
CA LEU A 78 20.89 30.88 35.78
C LEU A 78 21.38 29.55 36.39
N ILE A 79 21.88 28.63 35.58
CA ILE A 79 22.48 27.36 36.05
C ILE A 79 23.68 27.66 36.96
N LYS A 80 24.49 28.66 36.60
CA LYS A 80 25.68 29.06 37.36
C LYS A 80 25.35 29.79 38.67
N THR A 81 24.37 30.71 38.66
CA THR A 81 24.06 31.55 39.82
C THR A 81 23.06 30.92 40.78
N HIS A 82 22.19 30.03 40.29
CA HIS A 82 21.11 29.39 41.06
C HIS A 82 21.14 27.85 40.85
N PRO A 83 22.12 27.12 41.41
CA PRO A 83 22.37 25.71 41.09
C PRO A 83 21.23 24.73 41.43
N ASN A 84 20.32 25.12 42.32
CA ASN A 84 19.17 24.31 42.73
C ASN A 84 17.90 24.63 41.92
N MET A 85 17.96 25.55 40.97
CA MET A 85 16.81 25.98 40.17
C MET A 85 16.69 25.13 38.91
N ILE A 86 15.46 24.70 38.60
CA ILE A 86 15.18 23.96 37.37
C ILE A 86 15.16 24.93 36.19
N VAL A 87 16.18 24.90 35.34
CA VAL A 87 16.23 25.70 34.11
C VAL A 87 15.82 24.82 32.93
N PHE A 88 14.71 25.17 32.28
CA PHE A 88 14.17 24.48 31.11
C PHE A 88 14.33 25.36 29.86
N GLY A 89 15.41 25.10 29.15
CA GLY A 89 15.90 25.82 27.98
C GLY A 89 17.37 25.44 27.76
N PRO A 90 17.81 25.20 26.52
CA PRO A 90 19.19 24.79 26.26
C PRO A 90 20.18 25.91 26.61
N THR A 91 21.42 25.51 26.86
CA THR A 91 22.54 26.46 26.98
C THR A 91 22.76 27.24 25.70
N LYS A 92 23.53 28.32 25.77
CA LYS A 92 23.91 29.14 24.61
C LYS A 92 24.51 28.31 23.48
N ASP A 93 25.27 27.27 23.79
CA ASP A 93 25.85 26.37 22.79
C ASP A 93 24.78 25.49 22.12
N GLY A 94 23.79 25.03 22.87
CA GLY A 94 22.64 24.30 22.31
C GLY A 94 21.75 25.19 21.43
N ALA A 95 21.58 26.45 21.80
CA ALA A 95 20.81 27.44 21.03
C ALA A 95 21.40 27.73 19.64
N GLN A 96 22.67 27.35 19.37
CA GLN A 96 23.31 27.53 18.07
C GLN A 96 22.62 26.77 16.92
N LEU A 97 21.85 25.71 17.23
CA LEU A 97 21.05 25.01 16.23
C LEU A 97 19.93 25.88 15.62
N GLU A 98 19.47 26.93 16.32
CA GLU A 98 18.45 27.89 15.85
C GLU A 98 19.03 29.30 15.61
N VAL A 99 19.84 29.85 16.52
CA VAL A 99 20.25 31.28 16.56
C VAL A 99 21.76 31.47 16.70
N ALA A 100 22.30 32.52 16.06
CA ALA A 100 23.72 32.81 16.00
C ALA A 100 24.16 33.38 17.34
N THR A 101 25.13 32.75 17.98
CA THR A 101 25.63 33.24 19.27
C THR A 101 27.00 33.89 19.10
N LYS A 102 27.21 35.05 19.72
CA LYS A 102 28.55 35.67 19.75
C LYS A 102 29.44 34.80 20.63
N LEU A 103 30.38 34.06 20.03
CA LEU A 103 31.46 33.41 20.76
C LEU A 103 32.37 34.48 21.38
N SER A 104 32.51 34.41 22.71
CA SER A 104 33.56 35.10 23.45
C SER A 104 34.63 34.07 23.78
N LEU A 105 35.58 33.85 22.87
CA LEU A 105 36.83 33.15 23.21
C LEU A 105 37.88 34.20 23.55
N GLN A 106 38.11 34.41 24.86
CA GLN A 106 39.46 34.74 25.32
C GLN A 106 40.27 33.43 25.23
N THR A 107 41.50 33.51 24.72
CA THR A 107 42.47 32.40 24.54
C THR A 107 42.32 31.54 23.27
N CYS A 108 42.58 32.13 22.08
CA CYS A 108 43.56 31.61 21.11
C CYS A 108 43.58 32.47 19.84
N SER A 109 44.74 33.03 19.53
CA SER A 109 45.04 33.73 18.28
C SER A 109 45.17 32.73 17.14
N TYR A 110 44.09 32.51 16.36
CA TYR A 110 44.06 32.29 14.90
C TYR A 110 42.61 31.94 14.48
N VAL A 111 42.06 32.73 13.54
CA VAL A 111 40.73 32.62 12.90
C VAL A 111 39.50 32.96 13.77
N LYS A 112 39.04 34.20 13.64
CA LYS A 112 37.74 34.68 14.12
C LYS A 112 36.64 34.27 13.12
N LEU A 113 36.23 33.00 13.13
CA LEU A 113 35.06 32.55 12.36
C LEU A 113 33.78 32.91 13.16
N ILE A 114 33.11 33.98 12.75
CA ILE A 114 31.75 34.26 13.21
C ILE A 114 30.85 33.25 12.50
N GLN A 115 30.61 32.09 13.13
CA GLN A 115 29.60 31.15 12.64
C GLN A 115 28.22 31.68 13.01
N THR A 116 27.38 31.84 11.99
CA THR A 116 26.01 32.31 12.08
C THR A 116 25.05 31.09 12.14
N SER A 117 23.75 31.26 12.41
CA SER A 117 22.90 30.22 13.03
C SER A 117 22.47 29.09 12.10
N LYS A 118 22.01 29.45 10.90
CA LYS A 118 21.44 28.47 9.97
C LYS A 118 22.53 27.68 9.28
N SER A 119 23.66 28.32 8.99
CA SER A 119 24.85 27.65 8.46
C SER A 119 25.44 26.65 9.46
N PHE A 120 25.49 26.99 10.75
CA PHE A 120 25.87 26.02 11.80
C PHE A 120 24.91 24.82 11.81
N SER A 121 23.60 25.07 11.81
CA SER A 121 22.56 24.04 11.82
C SER A 121 22.71 23.09 10.62
N LYS A 122 22.86 23.64 9.42
CA LYS A 122 23.07 22.87 8.18
C LYS A 122 24.38 22.08 8.17
N GLN A 123 25.46 22.66 8.71
CA GLN A 123 26.73 21.96 8.84
C GLN A 123 26.65 20.82 9.86
N PHE A 124 25.96 21.03 10.98
CA PHE A 124 25.66 19.99 11.96
C PHE A 124 24.86 18.85 11.32
N MET A 125 23.82 19.16 10.54
CA MET A 125 23.05 18.15 9.80
C MET A 125 23.94 17.32 8.88
N LYS A 126 24.81 17.97 8.11
CA LYS A 126 25.72 17.28 7.18
C LYS A 126 26.74 16.39 7.90
N GLU A 127 27.32 16.88 8.99
CA GLU A 127 28.34 16.16 9.78
C GLU A 127 27.79 14.87 10.41
N TYR A 128 26.54 14.91 10.89
CA TYR A 128 25.89 13.76 11.53
C TYR A 128 24.96 12.98 10.59
N GLY A 129 25.02 13.24 9.28
CA GLY A 129 24.25 12.49 8.26
C GLY A 129 22.73 12.67 8.38
N LEU A 130 22.27 13.81 8.90
CA LEU A 130 20.84 14.14 8.97
C LEU A 130 20.34 14.54 7.57
N PRO A 131 19.32 13.87 7.01
CA PRO A 131 18.77 14.22 5.70
C PRO A 131 18.28 15.67 5.69
N THR A 132 18.82 16.50 4.81
CA THR A 132 18.44 17.90 4.64
C THR A 132 18.63 18.31 3.18
N ALA A 133 17.99 19.40 2.74
CA ALA A 133 18.22 19.95 1.40
C ALA A 133 19.70 20.32 1.22
N ASP A 134 20.28 19.98 0.05
CA ASP A 134 21.65 20.36 -0.25
C ASP A 134 21.79 21.89 -0.29
N PHE A 135 22.95 22.40 0.11
CA PHE A 135 23.09 23.83 0.40
C PHE A 135 24.49 24.37 0.16
N VAL A 136 24.55 25.68 -0.12
CA VAL A 136 25.78 26.46 -0.20
C VAL A 136 25.61 27.74 0.62
N THR A 137 26.63 28.11 1.38
CA THR A 137 26.68 29.36 2.14
C THR A 137 27.49 30.43 1.40
N VAL A 138 26.91 31.62 1.24
CA VAL A 138 27.52 32.76 0.55
C VAL A 138 27.51 33.97 1.49
N SER A 139 28.61 34.70 1.57
CA SER A 139 28.75 35.92 2.38
C SER A 139 29.33 37.06 1.56
N VAL A 140 29.09 38.29 2.02
CA VAL A 140 29.64 39.51 1.38
C VAL A 140 31.17 39.45 1.29
N GLU A 141 31.84 38.73 2.18
CA GLU A 141 33.30 38.61 2.25
C GLU A 141 33.87 37.54 1.30
N ASN A 142 33.07 36.53 0.93
CA ASN A 142 33.52 35.38 0.14
C ASN A 142 33.00 35.37 -1.31
N VAL A 143 31.99 36.17 -1.63
CA VAL A 143 31.36 36.17 -2.95
C VAL A 143 32.12 37.06 -3.93
N LYS A 144 32.77 36.44 -4.93
CA LYS A 144 33.35 37.18 -6.07
C LYS A 144 32.30 37.51 -7.12
N SER A 145 31.41 36.57 -7.39
CA SER A 145 30.29 36.71 -8.32
C SER A 145 29.20 35.71 -7.96
N LEU A 146 27.95 36.19 -7.82
CA LEU A 146 26.80 35.30 -7.64
C LEU A 146 26.56 34.42 -8.87
N ASP A 147 26.86 34.90 -10.09
CA ASP A 147 26.80 34.08 -11.30
C ASP A 147 27.63 32.80 -11.16
N SER A 148 28.89 32.93 -10.72
CA SER A 148 29.78 31.78 -10.54
C SER A 148 29.33 30.79 -9.45
N VAL A 149 28.53 31.25 -8.48
CA VAL A 149 27.93 30.38 -7.46
C VAL A 149 26.77 29.61 -8.07
N PHE A 150 25.87 30.29 -8.77
CA PHE A 150 24.70 29.68 -9.43
C PHE A 150 25.06 28.79 -10.63
N GLU A 151 26.23 28.96 -11.25
CA GLU A 151 26.77 28.02 -12.26
C GLU A 151 27.26 26.69 -11.67
N ARG A 152 27.60 26.66 -10.37
CA ARG A 152 28.20 25.49 -9.71
C ARG A 152 27.21 24.65 -8.91
N ILE A 153 26.03 25.18 -8.61
CA ILE A 153 24.98 24.43 -7.93
C ILE A 153 24.34 23.43 -8.91
N PRO A 154 24.15 22.16 -8.52
CA PRO A 154 23.58 21.15 -9.41
C PRO A 154 22.05 21.22 -9.55
N TRP A 155 21.36 22.06 -8.76
CA TRP A 155 19.90 22.14 -8.73
C TRP A 155 19.33 23.31 -9.54
N LYS A 156 18.17 23.06 -10.17
CA LYS A 156 17.48 24.03 -11.05
C LYS A 156 16.67 25.09 -10.30
N ASN A 157 16.24 24.79 -9.08
CA ASN A 157 15.40 25.67 -8.25
C ASN A 157 16.06 25.87 -6.88
N THR A 158 16.25 27.13 -6.50
CA THR A 158 17.01 27.49 -5.29
C THR A 158 16.15 28.31 -4.33
N VAL A 159 16.10 27.92 -3.06
CA VAL A 159 15.56 28.72 -1.96
C VAL A 159 16.67 29.61 -1.40
N VAL A 160 16.37 30.88 -1.16
CA VAL A 160 17.34 31.84 -0.61
C VAL A 160 16.94 32.16 0.83
N LYS A 161 17.83 31.88 1.77
CA LYS A 161 17.63 32.16 3.20
C LYS A 161 18.68 33.14 3.71
N ALA A 162 18.25 34.21 4.37
CA ALA A 162 19.13 35.01 5.21
C ALA A 162 19.54 34.17 6.44
N ASP A 163 20.83 34.21 6.78
CA ASP A 163 21.36 33.39 7.87
C ASP A 163 21.02 33.96 9.26
N GLY A 164 20.93 35.30 9.41
CA GLY A 164 20.56 35.94 10.67
C GLY A 164 19.06 35.91 11.00
N LEU A 165 18.73 36.38 12.22
CA LEU A 165 17.35 36.49 12.72
C LEU A 165 16.53 37.49 11.89
N ALA A 166 15.73 36.98 10.97
CA ALA A 166 14.83 37.78 10.12
C ALA A 166 13.34 37.56 10.45
N ALA A 167 13.01 37.06 11.65
CA ALA A 167 11.64 36.81 12.13
C ALA A 167 10.75 36.05 11.13
N GLY A 168 11.28 35.02 10.47
CA GLY A 168 10.59 34.22 9.45
C GLY A 168 10.41 34.90 8.07
N LYS A 169 10.84 36.16 7.90
CA LYS A 169 10.74 36.93 6.64
C LYS A 169 11.95 36.75 5.73
N GLY A 170 13.07 36.27 6.26
CA GLY A 170 14.31 36.07 5.51
C GLY A 170 14.37 34.76 4.73
N VAL A 171 13.24 34.16 4.36
CA VAL A 171 13.17 32.97 3.49
C VAL A 171 12.39 33.35 2.25
N ILE A 172 13.09 33.41 1.12
CA ILE A 172 12.52 33.71 -0.19
C ILE A 172 12.46 32.41 -0.98
N ILE A 173 11.31 32.14 -1.61
CA ILE A 173 11.08 30.99 -2.49
C ILE A 173 10.88 31.54 -3.92
N PRO A 174 11.97 31.69 -4.69
CA PRO A 174 11.95 32.16 -6.07
C PRO A 174 11.31 31.13 -7.01
N LYS A 175 10.86 31.59 -8.17
CA LYS A 175 10.32 30.74 -9.25
C LYS A 175 11.42 30.02 -10.02
N ASP A 176 12.57 30.67 -10.18
CA ASP A 176 13.73 30.16 -10.90
C ASP A 176 15.05 30.70 -10.30
N ASN A 177 16.18 30.22 -10.83
CA ASN A 177 17.50 30.63 -10.35
C ASN A 177 17.86 32.09 -10.69
N GLU A 178 17.21 32.74 -11.67
CA GLU A 178 17.45 34.17 -11.95
C GLU A 178 16.79 35.04 -10.89
N GLU A 179 15.53 34.74 -10.53
CA GLU A 179 14.86 35.39 -9.41
C GLU A 179 15.59 35.10 -8.08
N ALA A 180 16.10 33.87 -7.90
CA ALA A 180 16.90 33.52 -6.73
C ALA A 180 18.17 34.36 -6.64
N LYS A 181 18.82 34.62 -7.76
CA LYS A 181 20.03 35.42 -7.82
C LYS A 181 19.76 36.91 -7.55
N LEU A 182 18.64 37.44 -8.01
CA LEU A 182 18.18 38.78 -7.65
C LEU A 182 17.87 38.89 -6.15
N ALA A 183 17.17 37.91 -5.59
CA ALA A 183 16.87 37.85 -4.16
C ALA A 183 18.14 37.74 -3.32
N ALA A 184 19.09 36.88 -3.70
CA ALA A 184 20.40 36.73 -3.06
C ALA A 184 21.18 38.05 -3.05
N ARG A 185 21.17 38.79 -4.18
CA ARG A 185 21.80 40.10 -4.28
C ARG A 185 21.17 41.12 -3.33
N SER A 186 19.83 41.23 -3.35
CA SER A 186 19.08 42.16 -2.49
C SER A 186 19.39 41.96 -1.00
N ILE A 187 19.44 40.70 -0.55
CA ILE A 187 19.77 40.38 0.85
C ILE A 187 21.20 40.81 1.20
N LEU A 188 22.17 40.48 0.33
CA LEU A 188 23.59 40.80 0.54
C LEU A 188 23.88 42.31 0.48
N GLU A 189 23.08 43.07 -0.28
CA GLU A 189 23.16 44.55 -0.38
C GLU A 189 22.51 45.28 0.81
N GLY A 190 21.86 44.55 1.73
CA GLY A 190 21.48 45.08 3.03
C GLY A 190 19.97 45.14 3.32
N GLU A 191 19.12 44.47 2.54
CA GLU A 191 17.66 44.41 2.78
C GLU A 191 17.29 44.02 4.22
N PHE A 192 18.09 43.13 4.84
CA PHE A 192 17.90 42.66 6.22
C PHE A 192 19.00 43.14 7.18
N GLY A 193 19.71 44.22 6.84
CA GLY A 193 20.80 44.77 7.66
C GLY A 193 21.89 43.72 7.97
N SER A 194 22.36 43.67 9.22
CA SER A 194 23.43 42.73 9.62
C SER A 194 23.06 41.25 9.49
N ALA A 195 21.76 40.91 9.46
CA ALA A 195 21.27 39.54 9.29
C ALA A 195 21.42 39.01 7.84
N GLY A 196 21.63 39.90 6.87
CA GLY A 196 21.79 39.57 5.45
C GLY A 196 23.25 39.46 4.97
N ARG A 197 24.25 39.62 5.84
CA ARG A 197 25.68 39.54 5.45
C ARG A 197 26.10 38.16 4.95
N THR A 198 25.36 37.13 5.35
CA THR A 198 25.51 35.75 4.93
C THR A 198 24.13 35.21 4.55
N ILE A 199 24.08 34.49 3.44
CA ILE A 199 22.90 33.80 2.93
C ILE A 199 23.20 32.32 2.73
N ILE A 200 22.15 31.51 2.75
CA ILE A 200 22.16 30.09 2.41
C ILE A 200 21.30 29.92 1.16
N LEU A 201 21.91 29.33 0.13
CA LEU A 201 21.25 28.86 -1.06
C LEU A 201 20.98 27.37 -0.87
N GLU A 202 19.71 26.96 -0.89
CA GLU A 202 19.31 25.57 -0.70
C GLU A 202 18.58 25.04 -1.92
N GLU A 203 18.74 23.75 -2.19
CA GLU A 203 17.85 23.03 -3.08
C GLU A 203 16.39 23.21 -2.66
N ARG A 204 15.51 23.53 -3.61
CA ARG A 204 14.08 23.58 -3.37
C ARG A 204 13.51 22.17 -3.31
N LEU A 205 13.13 21.75 -2.12
CA LEU A 205 12.39 20.50 -1.90
C LEU A 205 10.90 20.69 -2.16
N GLU A 206 10.28 19.70 -2.82
CA GLU A 206 8.85 19.69 -3.13
C GLU A 206 8.17 18.51 -2.43
N GLY A 207 7.25 18.81 -1.52
CA GLY A 207 6.62 17.83 -0.66
C GLY A 207 5.59 18.47 0.26
N TYR A 208 5.30 17.82 1.39
CA TYR A 208 4.44 18.39 2.43
C TYR A 208 5.21 18.61 3.74
N GLU A 209 4.97 19.75 4.39
CA GLU A 209 5.61 20.09 5.66
C GLU A 209 4.92 19.42 6.85
N VAL A 210 5.72 18.91 7.78
CA VAL A 210 5.31 18.46 9.11
C VAL A 210 6.28 19.00 10.16
N SER A 211 5.76 19.28 11.35
CA SER A 211 6.55 19.73 12.50
C SER A 211 6.57 18.64 13.56
N SER A 212 7.74 18.39 14.14
CA SER A 212 7.92 17.46 15.24
C SER A 212 8.67 18.16 16.36
N LEU A 213 8.10 18.14 17.57
CA LEU A 213 8.74 18.65 18.77
C LEU A 213 9.08 17.46 19.66
N ALA A 214 10.15 17.57 20.42
CA ALA A 214 10.52 16.59 21.43
C ALA A 214 10.97 17.28 22.71
N PHE A 215 10.58 16.71 23.86
CA PHE A 215 11.27 16.96 25.12
C PHE A 215 12.64 16.31 25.07
N VAL A 216 13.69 17.02 25.49
CA VAL A 216 15.10 16.57 25.45
C VAL A 216 15.77 16.87 26.78
N ASP A 217 16.49 15.89 27.33
CA ASP A 217 17.24 16.00 28.59
C ASP A 217 18.78 15.94 28.41
N GLY A 218 19.21 15.87 27.14
CA GLY A 218 20.61 15.83 26.71
C GLY A 218 21.11 14.43 26.43
N ILE A 219 20.42 13.39 26.90
CA ILE A 219 20.78 11.97 26.68
C ILE A 219 19.64 11.13 26.11
N SER A 220 18.40 11.59 26.24
CA SER A 220 17.19 10.94 25.77
C SER A 220 16.16 11.99 25.31
N TYR A 221 15.18 11.53 24.52
CA TYR A 221 14.10 12.39 24.06
C TYR A 221 12.75 11.67 24.14
N LYS A 222 11.67 12.45 24.22
CA LYS A 222 10.29 11.98 24.06
C LYS A 222 9.57 12.90 23.08
N ARG A 223 9.22 12.33 21.92
CA ARG A 223 8.59 13.04 20.81
C ARG A 223 7.12 13.36 21.13
N MET A 224 6.68 14.55 20.73
CA MET A 224 5.29 14.99 20.81
C MET A 224 4.55 14.55 19.53
N PRO A 225 3.20 14.50 19.53
CA PRO A 225 2.43 14.25 18.32
C PRO A 225 2.82 15.23 17.21
N LEU A 226 2.89 14.73 15.97
CA LEU A 226 3.21 15.57 14.82
C LEU A 226 2.13 16.64 14.62
N GLY A 227 2.57 17.84 14.25
CA GLY A 227 1.69 18.95 13.89
C GLY A 227 1.96 19.45 12.48
N LYS A 228 1.01 20.20 11.91
CA LYS A 228 1.21 20.94 10.67
C LYS A 228 0.86 22.40 10.85
N ASP A 229 1.85 23.28 10.71
CA ASP A 229 1.70 24.74 10.68
C ASP A 229 1.29 25.23 9.28
N HIS A 230 0.59 26.36 9.25
CA HIS A 230 0.15 27.06 8.06
C HIS A 230 0.75 28.47 8.09
N LYS A 231 1.92 28.62 7.47
CA LYS A 231 2.73 29.86 7.53
C LYS A 231 2.15 31.01 6.72
N ARG A 232 1.37 30.75 5.67
CA ARG A 232 0.85 31.76 4.73
C ARG A 232 -0.33 32.54 5.30
N LEU A 233 -0.36 33.86 5.05
CA LEU A 233 -1.34 34.79 5.61
C LEU A 233 -2.78 34.50 5.19
N LEU A 234 -2.99 34.22 3.89
CA LEU A 234 -4.31 34.09 3.29
C LEU A 234 -4.68 32.61 3.11
N GLU A 235 -5.97 32.37 2.92
CA GLU A 235 -6.51 31.05 2.60
C GLU A 235 -5.90 30.50 1.29
N SER A 236 -5.92 29.18 1.14
CA SER A 236 -5.29 28.46 0.03
C SER A 236 -3.76 28.67 -0.07
N ASP A 237 -3.12 28.92 1.08
CA ASP A 237 -1.69 29.16 1.21
C ASP A 237 -1.16 30.33 0.36
N LEU A 238 -1.99 31.36 0.19
CA LEU A 238 -1.66 32.59 -0.53
C LEU A 238 -1.10 33.69 0.39
N GLY A 239 -0.53 34.72 -0.22
CA GLY A 239 0.02 35.87 0.48
C GLY A 239 1.42 35.63 1.09
N PRO A 240 1.95 36.59 1.86
CA PRO A 240 3.30 36.50 2.41
C PRO A 240 3.40 35.39 3.48
N ASN A 241 4.63 34.88 3.67
CA ASN A 241 4.97 34.04 4.82
C ASN A 241 4.83 34.86 6.12
N THR A 242 4.40 34.18 7.17
CA THR A 242 4.17 34.75 8.50
C THR A 242 4.83 33.86 9.56
N GLY A 243 4.74 34.22 10.83
CA GLY A 243 5.16 33.33 11.94
C GLY A 243 4.26 32.11 12.17
N GLY A 244 3.19 31.92 11.38
CA GLY A 244 2.19 30.86 11.53
C GLY A 244 0.79 31.43 11.76
N MET A 245 -0.16 31.09 10.88
CA MET A 245 -1.59 31.48 10.95
C MET A 245 -2.48 30.41 11.57
N GLY A 246 -1.95 29.21 11.80
CA GLY A 246 -2.67 28.15 12.50
C GLY A 246 -1.98 26.81 12.39
N VAL A 247 -2.24 25.95 13.38
CA VAL A 247 -1.63 24.62 13.49
C VAL A 247 -2.72 23.60 13.77
N VAL A 248 -2.51 22.36 13.29
CA VAL A 248 -3.34 21.22 13.67
C VAL A 248 -2.48 20.06 14.17
N ALA A 249 -3.02 19.26 15.10
CA ALA A 249 -2.39 18.02 15.58
C ALA A 249 -3.46 17.06 16.15
N PRO A 250 -3.22 15.74 16.18
CA PRO A 250 -2.09 15.07 15.55
C PRO A 250 -2.23 15.04 14.02
N VAL A 251 -1.09 14.96 13.33
CA VAL A 251 -0.98 14.65 11.90
C VAL A 251 -0.31 13.29 11.76
N HIS A 252 -0.72 12.50 10.78
CA HIS A 252 -0.15 11.17 10.53
C HIS A 252 0.71 11.17 9.27
N VAL A 253 1.83 10.46 9.33
CA VAL A 253 2.72 10.16 8.20
C VAL A 253 2.88 8.63 8.10
N PRO A 254 3.34 8.08 6.96
CA PRO A 254 3.62 6.64 6.85
C PRO A 254 4.54 6.14 7.97
N ALA A 255 4.32 4.91 8.44
CA ALA A 255 5.04 4.36 9.59
C ALA A 255 6.58 4.37 9.41
N ASP A 256 7.05 4.12 8.18
CA ASP A 256 8.48 4.18 7.87
C ASP A 256 9.03 5.61 7.86
N VAL A 257 8.21 6.61 7.50
CA VAL A 257 8.59 8.04 7.62
C VAL A 257 8.68 8.43 9.09
N ASP A 258 7.70 8.02 9.90
CA ASP A 258 7.70 8.32 11.34
C ASP A 258 8.92 7.73 12.05
N ARG A 259 9.30 6.48 11.71
CA ARG A 259 10.54 5.85 12.19
C ARG A 259 11.79 6.61 11.74
N GLN A 260 11.84 7.08 10.50
CA GLN A 260 12.97 7.88 10.00
C GLN A 260 13.10 9.21 10.76
N ILE A 261 11.99 9.84 11.14
CA ILE A 261 12.00 11.04 12.00
C ILE A 261 12.64 10.73 13.35
N ASP A 262 12.30 9.59 13.97
CA ASP A 262 12.93 9.16 15.23
C ASP A 262 14.45 8.97 15.08
N VAL A 263 14.91 8.32 14.01
CA VAL A 263 16.36 8.18 13.71
C VAL A 263 17.05 9.55 13.58
N ILE A 264 16.39 10.56 13.04
CA ILE A 264 16.94 11.93 12.94
C ILE A 264 17.10 12.54 14.33
N PHE A 265 16.15 12.36 15.25
CA PHE A 265 16.29 12.81 16.64
C PHE A 265 17.41 12.07 17.36
N GLU A 266 17.52 10.75 17.22
CA GLU A 266 18.61 9.94 17.79
C GLU A 266 19.99 10.44 17.35
N ASN A 267 20.19 10.65 16.05
CA ASN A 267 21.44 11.17 15.50
C ASN A 267 21.70 12.63 15.92
N THR A 268 20.66 13.43 16.13
CA THR A 268 20.80 14.78 16.67
C THR A 268 21.30 14.75 18.11
N LEU A 269 20.75 13.88 18.96
CA LEU A 269 21.24 13.70 20.33
C LEU A 269 22.69 13.22 20.37
N LYS A 270 23.06 12.31 19.48
CA LYS A 270 24.46 11.89 19.31
C LYS A 270 25.37 13.08 19.03
N GLY A 271 24.99 13.95 18.09
CA GLY A 271 25.80 15.12 17.77
C GLY A 271 25.89 16.16 18.89
N LEU A 272 24.84 16.31 19.70
CA LEU A 272 24.88 17.13 20.92
C LEU A 272 25.86 16.53 21.94
N ALA A 273 25.82 15.22 22.14
CA ALA A 273 26.69 14.51 23.08
C ALA A 273 28.17 14.56 22.65
N ASP A 274 28.46 14.29 21.36
CA ASP A 274 29.82 14.31 20.80
C ASP A 274 30.48 15.69 20.97
N ARG A 275 29.68 16.77 20.87
CA ARG A 275 30.11 18.16 21.08
C ARG A 275 30.04 18.63 22.54
N LYS A 276 29.63 17.76 23.47
CA LYS A 276 29.45 18.06 24.92
C LYS A 276 28.51 19.24 25.17
N ILE A 277 27.49 19.39 24.33
CA ILE A 277 26.51 20.47 24.43
C ILE A 277 25.44 20.07 25.45
N HIS A 278 25.28 20.87 26.51
CA HIS A 278 24.22 20.64 27.49
C HIS A 278 22.87 21.15 26.95
N TYR A 279 21.94 20.22 26.73
CA TYR A 279 20.62 20.52 26.19
C TYR A 279 19.51 19.99 27.11
N CYS A 280 18.79 20.88 27.79
CA CYS A 280 17.61 20.56 28.59
C CYS A 280 16.47 21.46 28.11
N GLY A 281 15.43 20.89 27.49
CA GLY A 281 14.36 21.72 26.93
C GLY A 281 13.54 21.03 25.86
N VAL A 282 13.14 21.81 24.86
CA VAL A 282 12.43 21.32 23.68
C VAL A 282 13.32 21.47 22.46
N LEU A 283 13.37 20.43 21.64
CA LEU A 283 13.92 20.48 20.29
C LEU A 283 12.76 20.38 19.30
N TYR A 284 12.65 21.39 18.46
CA TYR A 284 11.71 21.45 17.35
C TYR A 284 12.46 21.13 16.06
N ALA A 285 11.89 20.27 15.23
CA ALA A 285 12.36 19.96 13.90
C ALA A 285 11.23 20.17 12.88
N GLY A 286 11.48 21.04 11.90
CA GLY A 286 10.60 21.21 10.75
C GLY A 286 11.05 20.28 9.62
N PHE A 287 10.15 19.47 9.10
CA PHE A 287 10.44 18.51 8.02
C PHE A 287 9.66 18.82 6.76
N MET A 288 10.27 18.57 5.61
CA MET A 288 9.61 18.37 4.33
C MET A 288 9.61 16.88 4.02
N ILE A 289 8.44 16.28 3.81
CA ILE A 289 8.34 14.90 3.38
C ILE A 289 8.32 14.86 1.84
N VAL A 290 9.36 14.27 1.25
CA VAL A 290 9.53 14.15 -0.21
C VAL A 290 9.63 12.67 -0.54
N ASN A 291 8.70 12.14 -1.35
CA ASN A 291 8.68 10.72 -1.75
C ASN A 291 8.88 9.75 -0.57
N ASP A 292 8.08 9.91 0.50
CA ASP A 292 8.14 9.13 1.74
C ASP A 292 9.51 9.11 2.44
N LYS A 293 10.26 10.22 2.31
CA LYS A 293 11.49 10.47 3.08
C LYS A 293 11.42 11.84 3.78
N PRO A 294 11.69 11.91 5.09
CA PRO A 294 11.75 13.17 5.81
C PRO A 294 13.07 13.89 5.57
N TYR A 295 13.01 15.11 5.06
CA TYR A 295 14.14 16.03 4.96
C TYR A 295 13.98 17.15 5.99
N LEU A 296 14.97 17.30 6.85
CA LEU A 296 15.00 18.33 7.88
C LEU A 296 15.25 19.70 7.25
N LEU A 297 14.31 20.63 7.44
CA LEU A 297 14.38 22.00 6.93
C LEU A 297 15.14 22.92 7.90
N GLU A 298 14.82 22.83 9.19
CA GLU A 298 15.34 23.70 10.24
C GLU A 298 15.13 23.10 11.64
N PHE A 299 15.96 23.51 12.58
CA PHE A 299 15.76 23.30 14.01
C PHE A 299 15.29 24.59 14.69
N ASN A 300 14.41 24.46 15.69
CA ASN A 300 14.21 25.48 16.71
C ASN A 300 14.51 24.88 18.09
N CYS A 301 15.12 25.66 18.98
CA CYS A 301 15.65 25.22 20.27
C CYS A 301 14.66 25.45 21.44
N ARG A 302 13.40 25.67 21.10
CA ARG A 302 12.32 26.03 22.02
C ARG A 302 10.99 25.55 21.46
N PHE A 303 9.95 25.72 22.25
CA PHE A 303 8.57 25.46 21.85
C PHE A 303 8.14 26.31 20.63
N GLY A 304 7.38 25.71 19.71
CA GLY A 304 6.80 26.39 18.54
C GLY A 304 5.67 27.36 18.91
N ASP A 305 5.39 28.36 18.07
CA ASP A 305 4.23 29.25 18.22
C ASP A 305 3.63 29.46 16.82
N PRO A 306 2.45 28.87 16.49
CA PRO A 306 1.40 28.47 17.43
C PRO A 306 1.31 26.97 17.78
N GLU A 307 2.35 26.16 17.53
CA GLU A 307 2.30 24.70 17.76
C GLU A 307 2.02 24.34 19.23
N THR A 308 2.59 25.10 20.17
CA THR A 308 2.46 24.83 21.61
C THR A 308 1.01 24.94 22.07
N GLN A 309 0.26 25.90 21.55
CA GLN A 309 -1.15 26.11 21.86
C GLN A 309 -1.98 24.86 21.55
N VAL A 310 -1.65 24.15 20.47
CA VAL A 310 -2.33 22.92 20.04
C VAL A 310 -1.83 21.72 20.85
N LEU A 311 -0.51 21.55 20.98
CA LEU A 311 0.09 20.40 21.67
C LEU A 311 -0.28 20.36 23.16
N MET A 312 -0.29 21.51 23.85
CA MET A 312 -0.66 21.55 25.27
C MET A 312 -2.11 21.14 25.53
N ARG A 313 -2.99 21.23 24.53
CA ARG A 313 -4.37 20.74 24.60
C ARG A 313 -4.45 19.20 24.51
N LEU A 314 -3.49 18.57 23.82
CA LEU A 314 -3.40 17.12 23.69
C LEU A 314 -2.66 16.46 24.85
N LEU A 315 -1.78 17.18 25.54
CA LEU A 315 -0.97 16.60 26.62
C LEU A 315 -1.86 16.25 27.82
N GLU A 316 -1.96 14.96 28.17
CA GLU A 316 -2.72 14.50 29.34
C GLU A 316 -1.84 14.45 30.58
N SER A 317 -0.57 14.05 30.43
CA SER A 317 0.41 14.02 31.51
C SER A 317 0.74 15.40 32.09
N ASP A 318 1.22 15.42 33.35
CA ASP A 318 1.65 16.64 34.02
C ASP A 318 2.95 17.20 33.39
N LEU A 319 2.83 18.36 32.72
CA LEU A 319 3.95 19.06 32.11
C LEU A 319 5.08 19.36 33.11
N PHE A 320 4.76 19.68 34.37
CA PHE A 320 5.79 19.97 35.36
C PHE A 320 6.63 18.72 35.70
N GLN A 321 6.04 17.53 35.71
CA GLN A 321 6.79 16.29 35.90
C GLN A 321 7.72 15.98 34.73
N ILE A 322 7.29 16.28 33.51
CA ILE A 322 8.12 16.10 32.31
C ILE A 322 9.33 17.04 32.37
N ILE A 323 9.12 18.31 32.69
CA ILE A 323 10.21 19.31 32.85
C ILE A 323 11.19 18.87 33.94
N LYS A 324 10.67 18.42 35.08
CA LYS A 324 11.49 17.90 36.17
C LYS A 324 12.31 16.67 35.73
N SER A 325 11.69 15.78 34.95
CA SER A 325 12.38 14.61 34.39
C SER A 325 13.47 14.98 33.40
N CYS A 326 13.29 16.05 32.61
CA CYS A 326 14.36 16.56 31.76
C CYS A 326 15.53 17.09 32.60
N PHE A 327 15.25 17.85 33.65
CA PHE A 327 16.30 18.39 34.51
C PHE A 327 17.11 17.30 35.23
N TYR A 328 16.46 16.25 35.73
CA TYR A 328 17.12 15.12 36.39
C TYR A 328 17.64 14.05 35.43
N GLN A 329 17.55 14.26 34.11
CA GLN A 329 17.94 13.28 33.08
C GLN A 329 17.28 11.90 33.25
N SER A 330 16.02 11.91 33.68
CA SER A 330 15.20 10.71 33.88
C SER A 330 14.06 10.62 32.86
N LEU A 331 14.13 11.37 31.75
CA LEU A 331 13.06 11.46 30.76
C LEU A 331 12.78 10.12 30.08
N SER A 332 13.80 9.28 29.88
CA SER A 332 13.65 7.91 29.34
C SER A 332 12.63 7.06 30.09
N LYS A 333 12.54 7.24 31.42
CA LYS A 333 11.62 6.54 32.34
C LYS A 333 10.27 7.25 32.51
N CYS A 334 10.11 8.44 31.95
CA CYS A 334 8.86 9.18 32.00
C CYS A 334 7.92 8.70 30.89
N GLU A 335 6.76 8.15 31.26
CA GLU A 335 5.67 7.90 30.31
C GLU A 335 4.87 9.18 30.09
N ILE A 336 4.63 9.52 28.83
CA ILE A 336 3.88 10.72 28.43
C ILE A 336 2.64 10.28 27.66
N GLN A 337 1.48 10.59 28.21
CA GLN A 337 0.19 10.30 27.62
C GLN A 337 -0.34 11.52 26.86
N TRP A 338 -0.85 11.25 25.67
CA TRP A 338 -1.44 12.23 24.77
C TRP A 338 -2.84 11.77 24.40
N SER A 339 -3.77 12.73 24.33
CA SER A 339 -5.12 12.49 23.89
C SER A 339 -5.14 12.02 22.43
N THR A 340 -6.05 11.10 22.12
CA THR A 340 -6.29 10.60 20.75
C THR A 340 -7.16 11.53 19.91
N ARG A 341 -7.69 12.61 20.52
CA ARG A 341 -8.51 13.62 19.84
C ARG A 341 -7.69 14.51 18.92
N SER A 342 -8.38 15.24 18.04
CA SER A 342 -7.76 16.26 17.19
C SER A 342 -7.96 17.66 17.75
N VAL A 343 -6.95 18.51 17.58
CA VAL A 343 -6.99 19.92 17.95
C VAL A 343 -6.65 20.78 16.72
N CYS A 344 -7.45 21.82 16.50
CA CYS A 344 -7.20 22.85 15.50
C CYS A 344 -7.00 24.19 16.20
N GLY A 345 -5.89 24.87 15.88
CA GLY A 345 -5.54 26.20 16.38
C GLY A 345 -5.55 27.24 15.25
N VAL A 346 -6.40 28.26 15.37
CA VAL A 346 -6.56 29.35 14.40
C VAL A 346 -6.02 30.64 15.00
N VAL A 347 -5.07 31.30 14.33
CA VAL A 347 -4.51 32.58 14.77
C VAL A 347 -5.37 33.74 14.25
N LEU A 348 -5.70 34.66 15.15
CA LEU A 348 -6.28 35.97 14.83
C LEU A 348 -5.17 37.02 14.81
N ALA A 349 -4.99 37.67 13.67
CA ALA A 349 -3.98 38.70 13.46
C ALA A 349 -4.61 40.11 13.33
N SER A 350 -3.84 41.14 13.70
CA SER A 350 -4.18 42.54 13.47
C SER A 350 -4.07 42.91 11.98
N ALA A 351 -4.73 44.00 11.58
CA ALA A 351 -4.53 44.58 10.26
C ALA A 351 -3.04 44.89 10.00
N ASN A 352 -2.67 44.81 8.71
CA ASN A 352 -1.33 45.04 8.16
C ASN A 352 -0.26 43.98 8.51
N TYR A 353 -0.63 42.92 9.23
CA TYR A 353 0.26 41.77 9.46
C TYR A 353 0.53 41.05 8.12
N PRO A 354 1.76 40.58 7.83
CA PRO A 354 2.97 40.51 8.67
C PRO A 354 3.90 41.72 8.63
N LYS A 355 3.59 42.79 7.88
CA LYS A 355 4.47 43.96 7.75
C LYS A 355 4.51 44.77 9.05
N SER A 356 3.36 45.10 9.60
CA SER A 356 3.17 45.76 10.90
C SER A 356 1.93 45.20 11.58
N GLY A 357 1.68 45.52 12.85
CA GLY A 357 0.46 45.11 13.54
C GLY A 357 -0.21 46.33 14.15
N GLU A 358 -1.47 46.59 13.79
CA GLU A 358 -2.27 47.64 14.44
C GLU A 358 -2.45 47.31 15.94
N LYS A 359 -2.25 48.33 16.77
CA LYS A 359 -2.30 48.24 18.25
C LYS A 359 -3.39 49.18 18.78
N GLY A 360 -3.93 48.85 19.95
CA GLY A 360 -4.89 49.69 20.66
C GLY A 360 -6.36 49.38 20.39
N SER A 361 -6.67 48.51 19.43
CA SER A 361 -8.05 48.14 19.12
C SER A 361 -8.66 47.30 20.26
N PRO A 362 -9.82 47.67 20.81
CA PRO A 362 -10.51 46.87 21.81
C PRO A 362 -10.89 45.49 21.27
N ILE A 363 -10.67 44.46 22.08
CA ILE A 363 -11.04 43.06 21.78
C ILE A 363 -12.25 42.68 22.64
N THR A 364 -13.34 42.27 22.01
CA THR A 364 -14.59 41.86 22.68
C THR A 364 -14.98 40.43 22.33
N LYS A 365 -15.93 39.86 23.09
CA LYS A 365 -16.51 38.52 22.88
C LYS A 365 -15.49 37.36 22.94
N ILE A 366 -14.42 37.49 23.74
CA ILE A 366 -13.55 36.35 24.05
C ILE A 366 -14.34 35.40 24.99
N PRO A 367 -14.66 34.16 24.59
CA PRO A 367 -15.38 33.23 25.45
C PRO A 367 -14.48 32.73 26.59
N PRO A 368 -15.06 32.35 27.74
CA PRO A 368 -14.29 31.68 28.80
C PRO A 368 -13.77 30.32 28.30
N PRO A 369 -12.63 29.83 28.82
CA PRO A 369 -12.10 28.53 28.45
C PRO A 369 -13.02 27.39 28.91
N ASP A 370 -13.15 26.36 28.08
CA ASP A 370 -13.89 25.13 28.39
C ASP A 370 -13.13 23.87 27.91
N MET A 371 -13.72 22.69 28.11
CA MET A 371 -13.11 21.40 27.72
C MET A 371 -12.87 21.26 26.21
N THR A 372 -13.67 21.96 25.40
CA THR A 372 -13.60 21.98 23.94
C THR A 372 -12.70 23.12 23.45
N ASN A 373 -12.91 24.35 23.93
CA ASN A 373 -12.34 25.57 23.36
C ASN A 373 -11.47 26.33 24.37
N VAL A 374 -10.29 26.78 23.95
CA VAL A 374 -9.44 27.70 24.72
C VAL A 374 -8.83 28.74 23.80
N VAL A 375 -8.84 30.00 24.23
CA VAL A 375 -8.26 31.14 23.50
C VAL A 375 -7.00 31.61 24.20
N PHE A 376 -5.85 31.45 23.52
CA PHE A 376 -4.56 31.89 24.03
C PHE A 376 -4.22 33.28 23.53
N HIS A 377 -3.87 34.15 24.46
CA HIS A 377 -3.41 35.52 24.20
C HIS A 377 -1.96 35.56 23.78
N ALA A 378 -1.68 36.21 22.65
CA ALA A 378 -0.34 36.54 22.17
C ALA A 378 -0.12 38.05 22.29
N GLY A 379 -0.20 38.80 21.18
CA GLY A 379 -0.06 40.25 21.15
C GLY A 379 -1.28 40.99 21.69
N THR A 380 -1.59 40.84 22.98
CA THR A 380 -2.63 41.61 23.68
C THR A 380 -2.06 42.39 24.86
N SER A 381 -2.73 43.47 25.23
CA SER A 381 -2.47 44.22 26.47
C SER A 381 -3.78 44.48 27.22
N ARG A 382 -3.70 44.94 28.46
CA ARG A 382 -4.86 45.28 29.28
C ARG A 382 -4.77 46.74 29.73
N ILE A 383 -5.73 47.57 29.33
CA ILE A 383 -5.86 48.97 29.77
C ILE A 383 -7.26 49.13 30.37
N ASN A 384 -7.36 49.65 31.60
CA ASN A 384 -8.65 49.88 32.28
C ASN A 384 -9.60 48.66 32.27
N LYS A 385 -9.05 47.46 32.51
CA LYS A 385 -9.73 46.14 32.44
C LYS A 385 -10.17 45.69 31.03
N GLN A 386 -10.03 46.52 30.01
CA GLN A 386 -10.29 46.17 28.62
C GLN A 386 -9.06 45.52 27.97
N ILE A 387 -9.27 44.40 27.28
CA ILE A 387 -8.23 43.76 26.47
C ILE A 387 -8.14 44.49 25.12
N ILE A 388 -6.93 44.79 24.68
CA ILE A 388 -6.63 45.49 23.42
C ILE A 388 -5.57 44.76 22.60
N THR A 389 -5.53 44.99 21.29
CA THR A 389 -4.44 44.52 20.41
C THR A 389 -3.11 45.21 20.76
N ASN A 390 -2.01 44.46 20.73
CA ASN A 390 -0.66 44.95 21.04
C ASN A 390 0.45 44.21 20.26
N GLY A 391 0.12 43.53 19.16
CA GLY A 391 1.08 42.80 18.34
C GLY A 391 0.47 42.35 17.01
N GLY A 392 1.30 41.74 16.14
CA GLY A 392 0.85 41.24 14.84
C GLY A 392 -0.11 40.05 14.97
N ARG A 393 0.34 38.97 15.61
CA ARG A 393 -0.53 37.87 16.05
C ARG A 393 -1.12 38.21 17.41
N VAL A 394 -2.45 38.22 17.50
CA VAL A 394 -3.17 38.74 18.66
C VAL A 394 -3.66 37.61 19.56
N LEU A 395 -4.37 36.64 18.99
CA LEU A 395 -4.96 35.49 19.71
C LEU A 395 -4.72 34.21 18.92
N CYS A 396 -4.74 33.06 19.61
CA CYS A 396 -4.83 31.73 19.01
C CYS A 396 -6.04 31.00 19.61
N VAL A 397 -7.05 30.75 18.80
CA VAL A 397 -8.27 30.01 19.17
C VAL A 397 -8.01 28.54 18.95
N THR A 398 -8.08 27.73 19.99
CA THR A 398 -7.92 26.27 19.89
C THR A 398 -9.22 25.56 20.22
N SER A 399 -9.56 24.54 19.43
CA SER A 399 -10.71 23.68 19.68
C SER A 399 -10.32 22.22 19.54
N MET A 400 -10.78 21.38 20.48
CA MET A 400 -10.56 19.94 20.50
C MET A 400 -11.84 19.18 20.16
N ALA A 401 -11.74 18.13 19.35
CA ALA A 401 -12.86 17.25 19.01
C ALA A 401 -12.37 15.86 18.59
N ASP A 402 -13.29 14.91 18.40
CA ASP A 402 -12.93 13.55 17.96
C ASP A 402 -12.49 13.46 16.50
N SER A 403 -12.59 14.55 15.73
CA SER A 403 -12.03 14.64 14.37
C SER A 403 -11.53 16.04 14.03
N LEU A 404 -10.54 16.12 13.13
CA LEU A 404 -9.97 17.39 12.69
C LEU A 404 -11.01 18.32 12.08
N HIS A 405 -11.92 17.79 11.27
CA HIS A 405 -13.02 18.53 10.67
C HIS A 405 -13.89 19.24 11.72
N LYS A 406 -14.30 18.53 12.77
CA LYS A 406 -15.11 19.09 13.86
C LYS A 406 -14.33 20.11 14.67
N ALA A 407 -13.06 19.79 14.99
CA ALA A 407 -12.17 20.70 15.71
C ALA A 407 -12.01 22.04 14.96
N ARG A 408 -11.80 22.01 13.65
CA ARG A 408 -11.72 23.20 12.80
C ARG A 408 -13.03 23.97 12.75
N ALA A 409 -14.16 23.28 12.59
CA ALA A 409 -15.47 23.94 12.57
C ALA A 409 -15.76 24.70 13.87
N HIS A 410 -15.41 24.11 15.02
CA HIS A 410 -15.53 24.77 16.32
C HIS A 410 -14.57 25.97 16.44
N ALA A 411 -13.30 25.81 16.05
CA ALA A 411 -12.32 26.88 16.12
C ALA A 411 -12.72 28.09 15.25
N ASN A 412 -13.19 27.83 14.03
CA ASN A 412 -13.69 28.86 13.12
C ASN A 412 -14.89 29.60 13.70
N LYS A 413 -15.85 28.89 14.31
CA LYS A 413 -17.02 29.50 14.94
C LYS A 413 -16.63 30.48 16.05
N ILE A 414 -15.67 30.12 16.89
CA ILE A 414 -15.16 31.00 17.96
C ILE A 414 -14.34 32.16 17.37
N ALA A 415 -13.48 31.89 16.38
CA ALA A 415 -12.70 32.90 15.67
C ALA A 415 -13.59 33.98 15.03
N GLU A 416 -14.76 33.58 14.50
CA GLU A 416 -15.75 34.50 13.93
C GLU A 416 -16.39 35.40 14.99
N GLN A 417 -16.72 34.85 16.16
CA GLN A 417 -17.38 35.57 17.26
C GLN A 417 -16.52 36.65 17.92
N ILE A 418 -15.21 36.45 18.03
CA ILE A 418 -14.29 37.41 18.67
C ILE A 418 -14.16 38.66 17.79
N GLU A 419 -14.32 39.86 18.36
CA GLU A 419 -14.35 41.10 17.58
C GLU A 419 -13.20 42.03 17.96
N PHE A 420 -12.46 42.51 16.94
CA PHE A 420 -11.57 43.66 17.03
C PHE A 420 -11.34 44.24 15.62
N GLN A 421 -11.04 45.54 15.54
CA GLN A 421 -10.86 46.23 14.27
C GLN A 421 -9.73 45.62 13.44
N GLY A 422 -10.00 45.38 12.15
CA GLY A 422 -8.98 44.86 11.23
C GLY A 422 -8.60 43.39 11.42
N LYS A 423 -9.38 42.59 12.16
CA LYS A 423 -9.15 41.16 12.39
C LYS A 423 -8.97 40.38 11.08
N GLN A 424 -7.88 39.62 10.99
CA GLN A 424 -7.60 38.67 9.91
C GLN A 424 -7.39 37.27 10.48
N PHE A 425 -7.97 36.25 9.84
CA PHE A 425 -7.74 34.84 10.17
C PHE A 425 -8.12 33.94 8.98
N ARG A 426 -7.61 32.72 8.99
CA ARG A 426 -7.86 31.69 7.97
C ARG A 426 -8.93 30.71 8.42
N ARG A 427 -9.87 30.34 7.55
CA ARG A 427 -10.88 29.30 7.83
C ARG A 427 -10.46 27.91 7.37
N ASP A 428 -9.40 27.82 6.58
CA ASP A 428 -8.92 26.61 5.91
C ASP A 428 -7.76 25.91 6.65
N ILE A 429 -7.48 26.28 7.91
CA ILE A 429 -6.43 25.65 8.72
C ILE A 429 -6.67 24.14 8.83
N GLY A 430 -5.78 23.33 8.24
CA GLY A 430 -5.93 21.88 8.16
C GLY A 430 -7.00 21.38 7.19
N LYS A 431 -7.54 22.23 6.30
CA LYS A 431 -8.58 21.83 5.32
C LYS A 431 -8.07 20.82 4.30
N TYR A 432 -6.87 21.02 3.76
CA TYR A 432 -6.24 20.04 2.85
C TYR A 432 -5.94 18.71 3.54
N LEU A 433 -5.93 18.70 4.87
CA LEU A 433 -5.75 17.47 5.65
C LEU A 433 -7.04 16.64 5.77
N ASP A 434 -8.22 17.23 5.56
CA ASP A 434 -9.47 16.48 5.41
C ASP A 434 -9.48 15.68 4.09
N THR A 435 -8.59 16.03 3.16
CA THR A 435 -8.46 15.47 1.81
C THR A 435 -7.07 14.91 1.55
N VAL A 436 -6.31 14.47 2.56
CA VAL A 436 -5.02 13.76 2.32
C VAL A 436 -5.28 12.37 1.75
N THR A 437 -5.66 12.35 0.49
CA THR A 437 -4.98 11.52 -0.48
C THR A 437 -3.79 12.36 -0.97
N PRO A 438 -2.55 11.85 -0.95
CA PRO A 438 -1.37 12.62 -1.29
C PRO A 438 -1.47 13.21 -2.71
N SER A 439 -0.86 14.39 -2.93
CA SER A 439 -0.62 14.87 -4.29
C SER A 439 0.29 13.87 -5.00
N LEU A 440 -0.28 13.18 -6.00
CA LEU A 440 0.39 12.14 -6.79
C LEU A 440 1.49 12.77 -7.64
N SER A 441 2.76 12.58 -7.26
CA SER A 441 3.84 12.50 -8.25
C SER A 441 3.82 11.09 -8.84
N TYR A 442 4.29 10.91 -10.08
CA TYR A 442 4.36 9.57 -10.69
C TYR A 442 5.22 8.62 -9.83
N GLY A 443 6.27 9.16 -9.20
CA GLY A 443 7.06 8.50 -8.14
C GLY A 443 6.26 8.11 -6.90
N ALA A 444 5.42 9.01 -6.39
CA ALA A 444 4.54 8.75 -5.26
C ALA A 444 3.35 7.82 -5.60
N SER A 445 3.04 7.62 -6.88
CA SER A 445 2.18 6.52 -7.31
C SER A 445 2.86 5.17 -7.12
N GLY A 446 4.19 5.12 -6.97
CA GLY A 446 4.99 3.90 -6.82
C GLY A 446 5.86 3.57 -8.03
N VAL A 447 6.04 4.49 -8.98
CA VAL A 447 6.81 4.28 -10.22
C VAL A 447 8.17 4.98 -10.20
N ASN A 448 9.26 4.23 -10.30
CA ASN A 448 10.63 4.74 -10.29
C ASN A 448 11.23 4.82 -11.70
N ILE A 449 11.11 5.99 -12.33
CA ILE A 449 11.60 6.25 -13.71
C ILE A 449 13.11 5.99 -13.83
N ASP A 450 13.91 6.35 -12.83
CA ASP A 450 15.38 6.20 -12.89
C ASP A 450 15.79 4.72 -12.83
N GLU A 451 15.11 3.92 -12.01
CA GLU A 451 15.33 2.46 -12.01
C GLU A 451 14.87 1.80 -13.30
N GLY A 452 13.75 2.26 -13.89
CA GLY A 452 13.32 1.83 -15.22
C GLY A 452 14.36 2.11 -16.30
N ASN A 453 14.92 3.32 -16.33
CA ASN A 453 15.97 3.70 -17.29
C ASN A 453 17.26 2.88 -17.10
N GLN A 454 17.68 2.64 -15.86
CA GLN A 454 18.86 1.81 -15.59
C GLN A 454 18.64 0.36 -16.03
N PHE A 455 17.44 -0.19 -15.80
CA PHE A 455 17.09 -1.53 -16.25
C PHE A 455 17.19 -1.66 -17.77
N VAL A 456 16.71 -0.67 -18.53
CA VAL A 456 16.85 -0.63 -20.00
C VAL A 456 18.31 -0.69 -20.43
N GLU A 457 19.22 0.01 -19.74
CA GLU A 457 20.66 -0.05 -20.04
C GLU A 457 21.25 -1.45 -19.76
N ASP A 458 20.85 -2.08 -18.67
CA ASP A 458 21.38 -3.39 -18.24
C ASP A 458 21.08 -4.51 -19.25
N ILE A 459 19.93 -4.43 -19.94
CA ILE A 459 19.42 -5.49 -20.84
C ILE A 459 19.88 -5.34 -22.30
N LYS A 460 20.47 -4.20 -22.70
CA LYS A 460 20.91 -3.95 -24.09
C LYS A 460 21.80 -5.07 -24.66
N LYS A 461 22.61 -5.72 -23.81
CA LYS A 461 23.46 -6.85 -24.22
C LYS A 461 22.66 -8.10 -24.58
N LEU A 462 21.60 -8.40 -23.83
CA LEU A 462 20.70 -9.52 -24.08
C LEU A 462 19.95 -9.32 -25.39
N VAL A 463 19.53 -8.09 -25.68
CA VAL A 463 18.83 -7.76 -26.92
C VAL A 463 19.77 -7.87 -28.11
N LYS A 464 21.00 -7.37 -27.99
CA LYS A 464 21.93 -7.29 -29.13
C LYS A 464 22.20 -8.65 -29.79
N LYS A 465 22.15 -9.76 -29.05
CA LYS A 465 22.34 -11.12 -29.61
C LYS A 465 21.18 -11.60 -30.49
N THR A 466 20.00 -10.97 -30.44
CA THR A 466 18.83 -11.36 -31.24
C THR A 466 18.79 -10.68 -32.61
N LEU A 467 19.59 -9.62 -32.83
CA LEU A 467 19.45 -8.75 -34.00
C LEU A 467 19.79 -9.48 -35.31
N LEU A 468 18.83 -9.45 -36.23
CA LEU A 468 18.92 -9.95 -37.60
C LEU A 468 19.18 -8.79 -38.58
N PRO A 469 19.64 -9.08 -39.83
CA PRO A 469 19.72 -8.07 -40.88
C PRO A 469 18.40 -7.32 -41.06
N GLY A 470 18.46 -6.00 -41.17
CA GLY A 470 17.29 -5.13 -41.30
C GLY A 470 16.66 -4.67 -39.98
N ALA A 471 17.01 -5.26 -38.82
CA ALA A 471 16.59 -4.77 -37.51
C ALA A 471 17.58 -3.75 -36.92
N THR A 472 17.07 -2.66 -36.34
CA THR A 472 17.87 -1.63 -35.66
C THR A 472 17.76 -1.73 -34.13
N GLN A 473 18.67 -1.05 -33.40
CA GLN A 473 18.81 -1.18 -31.93
C GLN A 473 17.57 -0.73 -31.14
N ILE A 474 17.44 -1.26 -29.92
CA ILE A 474 16.50 -0.80 -28.89
C ILE A 474 16.94 0.54 -28.28
N GLY A 475 15.99 1.47 -28.06
CA GLY A 475 16.20 2.67 -27.25
C GLY A 475 15.70 4.01 -27.82
N GLY A 476 14.58 4.04 -28.57
CA GLY A 476 13.93 5.27 -29.05
C GLY A 476 12.39 5.15 -29.01
N PHE A 477 11.66 6.17 -29.50
CA PHE A 477 10.18 6.19 -29.54
C PHE A 477 9.52 4.97 -30.26
N GLY A 478 10.32 4.16 -30.98
CA GLY A 478 9.91 2.94 -31.65
C GLY A 478 11.10 2.27 -32.35
N ALA A 479 10.87 1.11 -32.95
CA ALA A 479 11.87 0.36 -33.69
C ALA A 479 11.56 0.35 -35.19
N VAL A 480 12.61 0.40 -36.02
CA VAL A 480 12.49 0.35 -37.49
C VAL A 480 13.02 -0.97 -38.00
N LEU A 481 12.22 -1.61 -38.85
CA LEU A 481 12.52 -2.87 -39.51
C LEU A 481 12.56 -2.67 -41.04
N ASP A 482 13.75 -2.80 -41.61
CA ASP A 482 13.98 -2.73 -43.05
C ASP A 482 13.82 -4.12 -43.68
N LEU A 483 12.64 -4.36 -44.27
CA LEU A 483 12.30 -5.64 -44.89
C LEU A 483 13.24 -6.01 -46.04
N LYS A 484 13.71 -5.03 -46.82
CA LYS A 484 14.62 -5.28 -47.94
C LYS A 484 15.95 -5.81 -47.43
N ASN A 485 16.50 -5.19 -46.39
CA ASN A 485 17.74 -5.66 -45.75
C ASN A 485 17.54 -6.96 -44.96
N ALA A 486 16.31 -7.27 -44.52
CA ALA A 486 15.94 -8.56 -43.96
C ALA A 486 15.75 -9.68 -45.01
N GLY A 487 15.93 -9.36 -46.30
CA GLY A 487 15.90 -10.32 -47.40
C GLY A 487 14.52 -10.51 -48.05
N PHE A 488 13.56 -9.62 -47.77
CA PHE A 488 12.21 -9.65 -48.32
C PHE A 488 12.06 -8.71 -49.52
N SER A 489 11.11 -9.01 -50.40
CA SER A 489 10.75 -8.15 -51.52
C SER A 489 9.93 -6.92 -51.08
N ASN A 490 9.64 -6.02 -52.04
CA ASN A 490 8.77 -4.86 -51.78
C ASN A 490 7.27 -5.22 -51.74
N ASP A 491 6.88 -6.41 -52.21
CA ASP A 491 5.49 -6.90 -52.23
C ASP A 491 5.21 -7.92 -51.12
N SER A 492 6.17 -8.15 -50.22
CA SER A 492 5.98 -9.01 -49.05
C SER A 492 4.88 -8.47 -48.12
N GLN A 493 4.19 -9.39 -47.45
CA GLN A 493 3.10 -9.10 -46.54
C GLN A 493 3.53 -9.31 -45.09
N LEU A 494 2.95 -8.54 -44.17
CA LEU A 494 3.16 -8.68 -42.73
C LEU A 494 2.05 -9.50 -42.10
N VAL A 495 2.44 -10.37 -41.17
CA VAL A 495 1.55 -11.11 -40.27
C VAL A 495 1.93 -10.72 -38.84
N VAL A 496 0.95 -10.34 -38.04
CA VAL A 496 1.16 -9.86 -36.67
C VAL A 496 0.33 -10.71 -35.73
N GLY A 497 0.95 -11.19 -34.65
CA GLY A 497 0.29 -12.00 -33.61
C GLY A 497 0.65 -11.47 -32.24
N ILE A 498 -0.34 -11.40 -31.35
CA ILE A 498 -0.19 -10.94 -29.98
C ILE A 498 -0.81 -11.95 -29.03
N ASP A 499 -0.11 -12.30 -27.96
CA ASP A 499 -0.64 -13.19 -26.91
C ASP A 499 0.13 -12.97 -25.59
N GLY A 500 -0.33 -13.59 -24.52
CA GLY A 500 0.33 -13.58 -23.21
C GLY A 500 0.52 -14.97 -22.62
N VAL A 501 1.04 -15.01 -21.40
CA VAL A 501 1.39 -16.26 -20.69
C VAL A 501 0.32 -16.73 -19.71
N GLY A 502 -0.74 -15.95 -19.53
CA GLY A 502 -1.86 -16.27 -18.64
C GLY A 502 -1.45 -16.46 -17.19
N THR A 503 -2.18 -17.30 -16.45
CA THR A 503 -1.99 -17.47 -14.99
C THR A 503 -0.80 -18.34 -14.59
N LYS A 504 0.06 -18.73 -15.54
CA LYS A 504 1.33 -19.44 -15.29
C LYS A 504 2.33 -18.57 -14.50
N ILE A 505 2.27 -17.25 -14.66
CA ILE A 505 3.04 -16.26 -13.90
C ILE A 505 2.94 -16.43 -12.38
N GLU A 506 1.81 -16.94 -11.88
CA GLU A 506 1.59 -17.15 -10.45
C GLU A 506 2.37 -18.36 -9.95
N VAL A 507 2.50 -19.41 -10.77
CA VAL A 507 3.38 -20.55 -10.47
C VAL A 507 4.84 -20.09 -10.48
N ALA A 508 5.22 -19.27 -11.47
CA ALA A 508 6.57 -18.72 -11.59
C ALA A 508 6.94 -17.87 -10.37
N THR A 509 6.01 -17.02 -9.93
CA THR A 509 6.16 -16.16 -8.74
C THR A 509 6.33 -16.98 -7.47
N LEU A 510 5.50 -18.00 -7.26
CA LEU A 510 5.57 -18.85 -6.06
C LEU A 510 6.83 -19.73 -6.03
N CYS A 511 7.32 -20.16 -7.19
CA CYS A 511 8.55 -20.94 -7.31
C CYS A 511 9.81 -20.08 -7.38
N LYS A 512 9.68 -18.76 -7.56
CA LYS A 512 10.77 -17.81 -7.87
C LYS A 512 11.64 -18.26 -9.05
N ASN A 513 11.00 -18.82 -10.08
CA ASN A 513 11.65 -19.26 -11.30
C ASN A 513 10.90 -18.71 -12.51
N PHE A 514 11.59 -17.90 -13.31
CA PHE A 514 11.02 -17.17 -14.44
C PHE A 514 11.60 -17.61 -15.79
N SER A 515 12.52 -18.60 -15.79
CA SER A 515 13.30 -18.95 -16.98
C SER A 515 12.50 -19.60 -18.10
N GLY A 516 11.33 -20.18 -17.81
CA GLY A 516 10.43 -20.76 -18.82
C GLY A 516 9.41 -19.77 -19.40
N VAL A 517 9.14 -18.67 -18.70
CA VAL A 517 8.04 -17.75 -19.03
C VAL A 517 8.35 -16.89 -20.26
N GLY A 518 9.63 -16.62 -20.54
CA GLY A 518 10.02 -15.95 -21.78
C GLY A 518 9.84 -16.83 -23.02
N TYR A 519 10.16 -18.12 -22.91
CA TYR A 519 9.83 -19.11 -23.95
C TYR A 519 8.32 -19.18 -24.20
N ASP A 520 7.54 -19.17 -23.13
CA ASP A 520 6.08 -19.14 -23.21
C ASP A 520 5.58 -17.95 -24.04
N VAL A 521 5.94 -16.71 -23.69
CA VAL A 521 5.39 -15.53 -24.40
C VAL A 521 5.82 -15.50 -25.87
N VAL A 522 7.07 -15.89 -26.17
CA VAL A 522 7.56 -15.91 -27.55
C VAL A 522 6.83 -17.00 -28.34
N ALA A 523 6.78 -18.23 -27.83
CA ALA A 523 6.17 -19.36 -28.51
C ALA A 523 4.67 -19.16 -28.76
N MET A 524 3.95 -18.57 -27.80
CA MET A 524 2.53 -18.25 -27.94
C MET A 524 2.26 -17.34 -29.14
N CYS A 525 3.14 -16.38 -29.46
CA CYS A 525 2.95 -15.51 -30.61
C CYS A 525 3.59 -16.06 -31.90
N VAL A 526 4.83 -16.56 -31.84
CA VAL A 526 5.54 -16.96 -33.07
C VAL A 526 4.96 -18.23 -33.69
N ASN A 527 4.46 -19.17 -32.89
CA ASN A 527 3.79 -20.36 -33.41
C ASN A 527 2.45 -20.03 -34.09
N ASP A 528 1.78 -18.97 -33.65
CA ASP A 528 0.53 -18.50 -34.26
C ASP A 528 0.79 -17.82 -35.61
N VAL A 529 1.79 -16.94 -35.71
CA VAL A 529 2.08 -16.27 -37.00
C VAL A 529 2.62 -17.22 -38.07
N ILE A 530 3.35 -18.27 -37.70
CA ILE A 530 3.76 -19.29 -38.69
C ILE A 530 2.56 -20.07 -39.24
N CYS A 531 1.42 -20.13 -38.54
CA CYS A 531 0.21 -20.77 -39.08
C CYS A 531 -0.34 -20.07 -40.32
N HIS A 532 0.15 -18.86 -40.65
CA HIS A 532 -0.12 -18.13 -41.89
C HIS A 532 0.98 -18.26 -42.96
N CYS A 533 1.92 -19.21 -42.76
CA CYS A 533 3.14 -19.35 -43.55
C CYS A 533 3.95 -18.04 -43.59
N ALA A 534 4.24 -17.48 -42.42
CA ALA A 534 5.03 -16.28 -42.28
C ALA A 534 6.23 -16.50 -41.37
N LYS A 535 7.39 -15.96 -41.78
CA LYS A 535 8.64 -16.06 -41.04
C LYS A 535 8.67 -14.97 -39.96
N PRO A 536 8.78 -15.32 -38.67
CA PRO A 536 9.01 -14.33 -37.62
C PRO A 536 10.30 -13.53 -37.91
N ILE A 537 10.22 -12.21 -37.79
CA ILE A 537 11.35 -11.31 -38.04
C ILE A 537 11.61 -10.39 -36.85
N ALA A 538 10.57 -10.05 -36.11
CA ALA A 538 10.64 -9.16 -34.98
C ALA A 538 9.71 -9.62 -33.86
N PHE A 539 10.07 -9.28 -32.63
CA PHE A 539 9.28 -9.51 -31.43
C PHE A 539 9.33 -8.27 -30.54
N LEU A 540 8.20 -7.95 -29.92
CA LEU A 540 8.09 -6.94 -28.89
C LEU A 540 7.46 -7.52 -27.63
N ASP A 541 7.99 -7.19 -26.47
CA ASP A 541 7.43 -7.61 -25.19
C ASP A 541 6.67 -6.46 -24.49
N TYR A 542 5.66 -6.81 -23.70
CA TYR A 542 4.96 -5.91 -22.79
C TYR A 542 5.01 -6.54 -21.40
N PHE A 543 5.95 -6.08 -20.59
CA PHE A 543 6.14 -6.49 -19.21
C PHE A 543 5.56 -5.42 -18.29
N VAL A 544 4.60 -5.79 -17.46
CA VAL A 544 3.98 -4.87 -16.50
C VAL A 544 4.06 -5.43 -15.09
N CYS A 545 4.31 -4.59 -14.11
CA CYS A 545 4.39 -5.00 -12.71
C CYS A 545 3.86 -3.92 -11.76
N GLY A 546 3.43 -4.30 -10.56
CA GLY A 546 3.08 -3.31 -9.53
C GLY A 546 4.30 -2.60 -8.95
N LYS A 547 5.45 -3.29 -8.91
CA LYS A 547 6.77 -2.75 -8.58
C LYS A 547 7.85 -3.55 -9.30
N LEU A 548 8.83 -2.88 -9.90
CA LEU A 548 9.89 -3.49 -10.67
C LEU A 548 10.86 -4.25 -9.75
N ASP A 549 10.83 -5.58 -9.86
CA ASP A 549 11.90 -6.45 -9.40
C ASP A 549 12.89 -6.66 -10.55
N ARG A 550 14.04 -6.00 -10.47
CA ARG A 550 15.10 -6.09 -11.51
C ARG A 550 15.60 -7.51 -11.71
N SER A 551 15.67 -8.34 -10.67
CA SER A 551 16.16 -9.72 -10.79
C SER A 551 15.17 -10.58 -11.59
N MET A 552 13.88 -10.47 -11.24
CA MET A 552 12.79 -11.13 -11.98
C MET A 552 12.74 -10.66 -13.43
N ALA A 553 12.68 -9.35 -13.67
CA ALA A 553 12.55 -8.78 -15.00
C ALA A 553 13.74 -9.15 -15.90
N THR A 554 14.96 -9.19 -15.34
CA THR A 554 16.16 -9.63 -16.08
C THR A 554 16.07 -11.11 -16.48
N GLN A 555 15.57 -11.99 -15.61
CA GLN A 555 15.39 -13.41 -15.93
C GLN A 555 14.34 -13.62 -17.02
N VAL A 556 13.21 -12.90 -16.95
CA VAL A 556 12.16 -12.95 -17.97
C VAL A 556 12.71 -12.51 -19.33
N LEU A 557 13.37 -11.35 -19.39
CA LEU A 557 13.94 -10.85 -20.66
C LEU A 557 15.08 -11.71 -21.20
N ALA A 558 15.91 -12.30 -20.33
CA ALA A 558 16.92 -13.27 -20.75
C ALA A 558 16.27 -14.47 -21.44
N SER A 559 15.19 -15.00 -20.86
CA SER A 559 14.40 -16.09 -21.42
C SER A 559 13.73 -15.71 -22.75
N ILE A 560 13.13 -14.53 -22.86
CA ILE A 560 12.55 -14.01 -24.12
C ILE A 560 13.63 -13.92 -25.19
N SER A 561 14.78 -13.36 -24.84
CA SER A 561 15.88 -13.19 -25.76
C SER A 561 16.42 -14.54 -26.28
N ASP A 562 16.55 -15.55 -25.41
CA ASP A 562 16.93 -16.91 -25.82
C ASP A 562 15.90 -17.54 -26.76
N ALA A 563 14.61 -17.39 -26.44
CA ALA A 563 13.53 -17.87 -27.29
C ALA A 563 13.45 -17.15 -28.65
N CYS A 564 13.73 -15.85 -28.71
CA CYS A 564 13.82 -15.10 -29.97
C CYS A 564 14.97 -15.60 -30.86
N VAL A 565 16.13 -15.91 -30.27
CA VAL A 565 17.26 -16.50 -31.00
C VAL A 565 16.86 -17.85 -31.60
N GLU A 566 16.21 -18.71 -30.81
CA GLU A 566 15.75 -20.03 -31.26
C GLU A 566 14.67 -19.94 -32.36
N ALA A 567 13.72 -19.00 -32.21
CA ALA A 567 12.68 -18.74 -33.20
C ALA A 567 13.21 -18.06 -34.46
N GLY A 568 14.43 -17.51 -34.43
CA GLY A 568 15.03 -16.78 -35.54
C GLY A 568 14.37 -15.43 -35.81
N CYS A 569 14.04 -14.68 -34.75
CA CYS A 569 13.52 -13.30 -34.83
C CYS A 569 14.31 -12.33 -33.92
N SER A 570 14.21 -11.03 -34.21
CA SER A 570 14.84 -9.99 -33.40
C SER A 570 13.91 -9.48 -32.30
N LEU A 571 14.36 -9.47 -31.05
CA LEU A 571 13.75 -8.64 -30.01
C LEU A 571 14.10 -7.18 -30.31
N ILE A 572 13.14 -6.41 -30.83
CA ILE A 572 13.40 -5.06 -31.36
C ILE A 572 12.85 -3.93 -30.49
N GLY A 573 12.11 -4.26 -29.44
CA GLY A 573 11.55 -3.28 -28.53
C GLY A 573 10.58 -3.93 -27.57
N GLY A 574 9.98 -3.11 -26.73
CA GLY A 574 9.01 -3.55 -25.75
C GLY A 574 8.72 -2.44 -24.76
N GLU A 575 7.76 -2.66 -23.89
CA GLU A 575 7.42 -1.75 -22.79
C GLU A 575 7.64 -2.47 -21.46
N THR A 576 8.37 -1.82 -20.55
CA THR A 576 8.47 -2.24 -19.15
C THR A 576 7.77 -1.18 -18.31
N ALA A 577 6.56 -1.48 -17.85
CA ALA A 577 5.72 -0.53 -17.13
C ALA A 577 5.56 -0.92 -15.65
N GLU A 578 5.82 0.02 -14.75
CA GLU A 578 5.33 -0.07 -13.37
C GLU A 578 3.94 0.56 -13.31
N MET A 579 2.93 -0.22 -12.89
CA MET A 579 1.53 0.20 -12.76
C MET A 579 0.99 -0.04 -11.34
N PRO A 580 1.59 0.59 -10.32
CA PRO A 580 1.13 0.52 -8.95
C PRO A 580 -0.32 1.03 -8.84
N GLY A 581 -1.14 0.31 -8.10
CA GLY A 581 -2.59 0.58 -7.97
C GLY A 581 -3.47 -0.14 -8.99
N VAL A 582 -2.92 -0.58 -10.13
CA VAL A 582 -3.56 -1.57 -11.03
C VAL A 582 -3.12 -2.98 -10.63
N TYR A 583 -1.81 -3.15 -10.44
CA TYR A 583 -1.21 -4.37 -9.92
C TYR A 583 -0.74 -4.13 -8.48
N SER A 584 -0.91 -5.13 -7.61
CA SER A 584 -0.27 -5.11 -6.29
C SER A 584 1.26 -5.27 -6.42
N THR A 585 2.00 -4.94 -5.35
CA THR A 585 3.48 -4.91 -5.34
C THR A 585 4.18 -6.19 -5.82
N HIS A 586 3.50 -7.33 -5.80
CA HIS A 586 4.04 -8.63 -6.23
C HIS A 586 3.36 -9.19 -7.48
N GLN A 587 2.37 -8.49 -8.02
CA GLN A 587 1.70 -8.88 -9.25
C GLN A 587 2.39 -8.26 -10.46
N TRP A 588 2.39 -9.02 -11.54
CA TRP A 588 2.95 -8.66 -12.82
C TRP A 588 2.21 -9.41 -13.92
N ASP A 589 2.35 -8.97 -15.15
CA ASP A 589 1.80 -9.63 -16.34
C ASP A 589 2.79 -9.49 -17.49
N LEU A 590 2.67 -10.39 -18.46
CA LEU A 590 3.56 -10.46 -19.61
C LEU A 590 2.76 -10.82 -20.87
N ALA A 591 2.86 -9.94 -21.85
CA ALA A 591 2.37 -10.16 -23.21
C ALA A 591 3.50 -9.94 -24.22
N GLY A 592 3.32 -10.46 -25.42
CA GLY A 592 4.28 -10.32 -26.50
C GLY A 592 3.57 -10.14 -27.84
N CYS A 593 4.29 -9.56 -28.79
CA CYS A 593 3.83 -9.31 -30.14
C CYS A 593 4.89 -9.80 -31.14
N ALA A 594 4.56 -10.81 -31.91
CA ALA A 594 5.37 -11.28 -33.01
C ALA A 594 4.98 -10.56 -34.30
N ILE A 595 5.99 -10.04 -35.00
CA ILE A 595 5.87 -9.53 -36.36
C ILE A 595 6.60 -10.51 -37.27
N ALA A 596 5.88 -11.03 -38.24
CA ALA A 596 6.37 -11.94 -39.26
C ALA A 596 6.18 -11.34 -40.65
N ALA A 597 7.04 -11.71 -41.58
CA ALA A 597 6.87 -11.38 -43.00
C ALA A 597 6.80 -12.65 -43.84
N ARG A 598 6.11 -12.55 -44.96
CA ARG A 598 5.99 -13.61 -45.95
C ARG A 598 6.02 -13.05 -47.35
N GLU A 599 6.53 -13.85 -48.27
CA GLU A 599 6.45 -13.49 -49.68
C GLU A 599 5.03 -13.69 -50.21
N SER A 600 4.65 -12.86 -51.17
CA SER A 600 3.40 -12.99 -51.92
C SER A 600 3.30 -14.34 -52.64
N THR A 601 4.44 -14.96 -52.94
CA THR A 601 4.58 -16.26 -53.61
C THR A 601 4.37 -17.47 -52.69
N TRP A 602 4.46 -17.31 -51.37
CA TRP A 602 4.27 -18.42 -50.43
C TRP A 602 2.78 -18.81 -50.31
N PRO A 603 2.44 -20.02 -49.83
CA PRO A 603 1.05 -20.38 -49.56
C PRO A 603 0.41 -19.48 -48.48
N MET A 604 -0.86 -19.06 -48.62
CA MET A 604 -1.61 -18.40 -47.55
C MET A 604 -2.47 -19.41 -46.80
N LEU A 605 -2.06 -19.72 -45.58
CA LEU A 605 -2.72 -20.71 -44.74
C LEU A 605 -3.79 -20.07 -43.83
N PRO A 606 -4.88 -20.82 -43.54
CA PRO A 606 -5.17 -22.16 -44.08
C PRO A 606 -5.61 -22.13 -45.55
N LEU A 607 -5.21 -23.16 -46.32
CA LEU A 607 -5.72 -23.42 -47.66
C LEU A 607 -7.04 -24.21 -47.55
N SER A 608 -8.01 -23.67 -46.80
CA SER A 608 -9.24 -24.35 -46.36
C SER A 608 -10.02 -25.02 -47.50
N SER A 609 -10.05 -24.42 -48.70
CA SER A 609 -10.72 -24.97 -49.89
C SER A 609 -10.00 -26.17 -50.52
N SER A 610 -8.73 -26.37 -50.20
CA SER A 610 -7.92 -27.51 -50.66
C SER A 610 -7.95 -28.69 -49.68
N ILE A 611 -8.43 -28.47 -48.45
CA ILE A 611 -8.56 -29.52 -47.45
C ILE A 611 -9.74 -30.40 -47.83
N SER A 612 -9.47 -31.69 -48.02
CA SER A 612 -10.40 -32.65 -48.61
C SER A 612 -10.43 -33.95 -47.82
N GLU A 613 -11.49 -34.72 -48.01
CA GLU A 613 -11.62 -36.07 -47.47
C GLU A 613 -10.38 -36.93 -47.76
N GLY A 614 -9.85 -37.59 -46.73
CA GLY A 614 -8.67 -38.44 -46.81
C GLY A 614 -7.33 -37.75 -46.55
N ASP A 615 -7.31 -36.42 -46.39
CA ASP A 615 -6.13 -35.72 -45.88
C ASP A 615 -5.78 -36.19 -44.47
N VAL A 616 -4.48 -36.19 -44.15
CA VAL A 616 -3.93 -36.74 -42.91
C VAL A 616 -3.68 -35.61 -41.91
N ILE A 617 -4.00 -35.86 -40.64
CA ILE A 617 -3.76 -34.93 -39.52
C ILE A 617 -2.55 -35.42 -38.73
N ILE A 618 -1.50 -34.61 -38.71
CA ILE A 618 -0.28 -34.84 -37.93
C ILE A 618 -0.31 -33.97 -36.69
N GLY A 619 -0.05 -34.56 -35.52
CA GLY A 619 0.17 -33.84 -34.27
C GLY A 619 1.65 -33.83 -33.88
N LEU A 620 2.20 -32.65 -33.58
CA LEU A 620 3.53 -32.51 -33.00
C LEU A 620 3.42 -32.43 -31.47
N PRO A 621 4.26 -33.14 -30.70
CA PRO A 621 4.16 -33.17 -29.25
C PRO A 621 4.52 -31.83 -28.60
N SER A 622 3.87 -31.52 -27.48
CA SER A 622 4.25 -30.40 -26.62
C SER A 622 5.38 -30.76 -25.66
N SER A 623 6.03 -29.74 -25.09
CA SER A 623 7.00 -29.86 -24.00
C SER A 623 6.36 -30.12 -22.62
N GLY A 624 5.03 -30.00 -22.53
CA GLY A 624 4.26 -30.06 -21.29
C GLY A 624 2.94 -29.32 -21.48
N LEU A 625 2.43 -28.70 -20.40
CA LEU A 625 1.34 -27.75 -20.51
C LEU A 625 1.83 -26.46 -21.17
N HIS A 626 1.23 -26.08 -22.28
CA HIS A 626 1.39 -24.72 -22.82
C HIS A 626 0.76 -23.69 -21.88
N SER A 627 1.08 -22.41 -22.05
CA SER A 627 0.72 -21.32 -21.10
C SER A 627 -0.76 -21.21 -20.70
N ASN A 628 -1.68 -21.76 -21.48
CA ASN A 628 -3.11 -21.75 -21.20
C ASN A 628 -3.56 -22.93 -20.32
N GLY A 629 -4.63 -22.73 -19.53
CA GLY A 629 -5.20 -23.76 -18.65
C GLY A 629 -4.60 -23.83 -17.23
N PHE A 630 -3.62 -22.99 -16.92
CA PHE A 630 -2.95 -22.97 -15.60
C PHE A 630 -3.89 -22.67 -14.43
N SER A 631 -4.97 -21.90 -14.64
CA SER A 631 -5.98 -21.66 -13.60
C SER A 631 -6.62 -22.97 -13.11
N LEU A 632 -6.92 -23.89 -14.04
CA LEU A 632 -7.47 -25.20 -13.71
C LEU A 632 -6.40 -26.10 -13.09
N ALA A 633 -5.19 -26.15 -13.67
CA ALA A 633 -4.09 -26.95 -13.13
C ALA A 633 -3.77 -26.56 -11.67
N ARG A 634 -3.61 -25.26 -11.39
CA ARG A 634 -3.39 -24.73 -10.02
C ARG A 634 -4.52 -25.11 -9.07
N LYS A 635 -5.78 -25.02 -9.53
CA LYS A 635 -6.93 -25.42 -8.72
C LYS A 635 -6.89 -26.91 -8.37
N VAL A 636 -6.51 -27.77 -9.31
CA VAL A 636 -6.36 -29.22 -9.08
C VAL A 636 -5.27 -29.52 -8.04
N LEU A 637 -4.12 -28.84 -8.09
CA LEU A 637 -3.09 -28.97 -7.05
C LEU A 637 -3.63 -28.53 -5.68
N ALA A 638 -4.23 -27.34 -5.61
CA ALA A 638 -4.73 -26.76 -4.36
C ALA A 638 -5.79 -27.63 -3.69
N VAL A 639 -6.77 -28.16 -4.44
CA VAL A 639 -7.85 -29.00 -3.86
C VAL A 639 -7.37 -30.38 -3.40
N ASN A 640 -6.18 -30.80 -3.84
CA ASN A 640 -5.52 -32.02 -3.40
C ASN A 640 -4.43 -31.77 -2.36
N GLY A 641 -4.19 -30.52 -1.97
CA GLY A 641 -3.18 -30.16 -0.97
C GLY A 641 -1.73 -30.39 -1.44
N VAL A 642 -1.48 -30.35 -2.74
CA VAL A 642 -0.14 -30.52 -3.33
C VAL A 642 0.54 -29.17 -3.46
N MET A 643 1.76 -29.06 -2.93
CA MET A 643 2.60 -27.88 -3.04
C MET A 643 3.47 -27.96 -4.30
N TYR A 644 3.85 -26.81 -4.87
CA TYR A 644 4.73 -26.79 -6.05
C TYR A 644 6.12 -27.38 -5.76
N SER A 645 6.58 -27.34 -4.51
CA SER A 645 7.83 -27.95 -4.07
C SER A 645 7.78 -29.47 -3.93
N ASP A 646 6.59 -30.07 -4.00
CA ASP A 646 6.45 -31.52 -3.86
C ASP A 646 7.06 -32.23 -5.08
N LYS A 647 7.69 -33.39 -4.82
CA LYS A 647 8.28 -34.22 -5.88
C LYS A 647 7.20 -34.85 -6.74
N LEU A 648 7.47 -34.96 -8.04
CA LEU A 648 6.55 -35.61 -8.97
C LEU A 648 6.43 -37.12 -8.65
N PRO A 649 5.23 -37.71 -8.74
CA PRO A 649 5.04 -39.15 -8.57
C PRO A 649 5.77 -40.01 -9.60
N TRP A 650 6.02 -39.50 -10.80
CA TRP A 650 6.70 -40.21 -11.90
C TRP A 650 8.17 -39.83 -12.07
N ASN A 651 8.63 -38.74 -11.47
CA ASN A 651 10.02 -38.30 -11.53
C ASN A 651 10.44 -37.60 -10.24
N HIS A 652 11.00 -38.37 -9.30
CA HIS A 652 11.39 -37.88 -7.98
C HIS A 652 12.55 -36.86 -7.99
N ASN A 653 13.23 -36.64 -9.13
CA ASN A 653 14.27 -35.63 -9.24
C ASN A 653 13.67 -34.23 -9.44
N SER A 654 12.50 -34.13 -10.05
CA SER A 654 11.81 -32.88 -10.36
C SER A 654 10.62 -32.62 -9.44
N THR A 655 10.19 -31.37 -9.37
CA THR A 655 9.04 -30.89 -8.60
C THR A 655 7.86 -30.55 -9.52
N PHE A 656 6.65 -30.45 -8.94
CA PHE A 656 5.48 -29.94 -9.68
C PHE A 656 5.72 -28.54 -10.24
N GLY A 657 6.41 -27.67 -9.49
CA GLY A 657 6.75 -26.32 -9.93
C GLY A 657 7.67 -26.30 -11.16
N GLU A 658 8.75 -27.08 -11.14
CA GLU A 658 9.69 -27.19 -12.27
C GLU A 658 9.00 -27.74 -13.52
N GLU A 659 8.21 -28.81 -13.38
CA GLU A 659 7.44 -29.41 -14.48
C GLU A 659 6.47 -28.41 -15.10
N LEU A 660 5.66 -27.74 -14.26
CA LEU A 660 4.69 -26.74 -14.70
C LEU A 660 5.36 -25.51 -15.33
N LEU A 661 6.62 -25.19 -14.98
CA LEU A 661 7.35 -24.04 -15.52
C LEU A 661 8.17 -24.35 -16.77
N THR A 662 8.10 -25.58 -17.28
CA THR A 662 8.66 -25.91 -18.60
C THR A 662 8.08 -25.00 -19.68
N GLY A 663 8.93 -24.33 -20.47
CA GLY A 663 8.50 -23.37 -21.49
C GLY A 663 7.74 -24.03 -22.64
N THR A 664 6.78 -23.32 -23.22
CA THR A 664 6.05 -23.72 -24.43
C THR A 664 7.03 -23.97 -25.58
N LYS A 665 6.84 -25.08 -26.32
CA LYS A 665 7.76 -25.50 -27.38
C LYS A 665 7.66 -24.57 -28.61
N LEU A 666 8.80 -24.25 -29.21
CA LEU A 666 8.89 -23.52 -30.47
C LEU A 666 8.89 -24.49 -31.66
N TYR A 667 8.06 -24.24 -32.67
CA TYR A 667 7.95 -25.09 -33.87
C TYR A 667 8.45 -24.44 -35.15
N VAL A 668 8.95 -23.19 -35.08
CA VAL A 668 9.33 -22.40 -36.26
C VAL A 668 10.33 -23.15 -37.15
N ARG A 669 11.38 -23.73 -36.55
CA ARG A 669 12.45 -24.43 -37.28
C ARG A 669 11.96 -25.68 -38.00
N SER A 670 11.04 -26.44 -37.40
CA SER A 670 10.56 -27.72 -37.93
C SER A 670 9.39 -27.54 -38.90
N VAL A 671 8.54 -26.55 -38.69
CA VAL A 671 7.29 -26.40 -39.44
C VAL A 671 7.42 -25.42 -40.60
N LEU A 672 8.03 -24.24 -40.41
CA LEU A 672 8.03 -23.18 -41.43
C LEU A 672 8.57 -23.62 -42.80
N PRO A 673 9.67 -24.40 -42.91
CA PRO A 673 10.14 -24.89 -44.21
C PRO A 673 9.09 -25.74 -44.95
N LEU A 674 8.34 -26.58 -44.23
CA LEU A 674 7.28 -27.41 -44.82
C LEU A 674 6.13 -26.57 -45.37
N LEU A 675 5.82 -25.45 -44.70
CA LEU A 675 4.78 -24.52 -45.13
C LEU A 675 5.21 -23.77 -46.39
N MET A 676 6.45 -23.29 -46.43
CA MET A 676 7.02 -22.57 -47.57
C MET A 676 7.10 -23.46 -48.82
N ASP A 677 7.41 -24.75 -48.65
CA ASP A 677 7.45 -25.74 -49.73
C ASP A 677 6.05 -26.20 -50.18
N GLY A 678 4.97 -25.72 -49.56
CA GLY A 678 3.59 -26.05 -49.94
C GLY A 678 3.15 -27.49 -49.61
N LEU A 679 3.83 -28.14 -48.66
CA LEU A 679 3.52 -29.52 -48.26
C LEU A 679 2.35 -29.63 -47.27
N VAL A 680 1.96 -28.52 -46.66
CA VAL A 680 0.94 -28.44 -45.61
C VAL A 680 -0.24 -27.59 -46.08
N LYS A 681 -1.46 -28.09 -45.91
CA LYS A 681 -2.72 -27.40 -46.28
C LYS A 681 -3.30 -26.56 -45.15
N GLY A 682 -3.02 -26.92 -43.90
CA GLY A 682 -3.49 -26.21 -42.72
C GLY A 682 -2.57 -26.45 -41.53
N CYS A 683 -2.40 -25.44 -40.67
CA CYS A 683 -1.54 -25.50 -39.50
C CYS A 683 -2.24 -24.79 -38.34
N ALA A 684 -2.21 -25.39 -37.15
CA ALA A 684 -2.81 -24.79 -35.96
C ALA A 684 -1.98 -25.07 -34.70
N HIS A 685 -1.59 -24.00 -34.01
CA HIS A 685 -0.96 -24.07 -32.70
C HIS A 685 -2.01 -24.36 -31.62
N ILE A 686 -1.74 -25.32 -30.74
CA ILE A 686 -2.69 -25.80 -29.75
C ILE A 686 -2.41 -25.14 -28.40
N THR A 687 -3.31 -24.26 -27.98
CA THR A 687 -3.17 -23.41 -26.79
C THR A 687 -4.48 -23.39 -25.98
N GLY A 688 -5.00 -22.20 -25.62
CA GLY A 688 -6.30 -22.05 -24.96
C GLY A 688 -7.44 -22.50 -25.87
N GLY A 689 -8.43 -23.20 -25.31
CA GLY A 689 -9.46 -23.88 -26.10
C GLY A 689 -9.02 -25.26 -26.62
N GLY A 690 -7.78 -25.67 -26.33
CA GLY A 690 -7.26 -27.02 -26.51
C GLY A 690 -7.37 -27.51 -27.95
N LEU A 691 -7.49 -28.82 -28.14
CA LEU A 691 -7.65 -29.42 -29.47
C LEU A 691 -8.99 -29.02 -30.10
N THR A 692 -10.03 -28.87 -29.29
CA THR A 692 -11.41 -28.61 -29.75
C THR A 692 -11.53 -27.30 -30.52
N GLU A 693 -10.98 -26.22 -29.99
CA GLU A 693 -11.18 -24.87 -30.55
C GLU A 693 -10.02 -24.45 -31.47
N ASN A 694 -8.80 -24.96 -31.25
CA ASN A 694 -7.65 -24.58 -32.09
C ASN A 694 -7.57 -25.38 -33.38
N ALA A 695 -7.79 -26.70 -33.35
CA ALA A 695 -7.62 -27.54 -34.53
C ALA A 695 -8.54 -27.11 -35.68
N ILE A 696 -9.77 -26.69 -35.37
CA ILE A 696 -10.76 -26.25 -36.38
C ILE A 696 -10.40 -24.93 -37.06
N ARG A 697 -9.39 -24.17 -36.56
CA ARG A 697 -8.93 -22.93 -37.20
C ARG A 697 -8.34 -23.15 -38.59
N VAL A 698 -8.00 -24.40 -38.93
CA VAL A 698 -7.58 -24.78 -40.30
C VAL A 698 -8.74 -24.87 -41.28
N LEU A 699 -9.99 -24.77 -40.81
CA LEU A 699 -11.20 -24.87 -41.64
C LEU A 699 -11.94 -23.52 -41.71
N ASP A 700 -12.52 -23.23 -42.87
CA ASP A 700 -13.46 -22.11 -43.02
C ASP A 700 -14.84 -22.43 -42.43
N LYS A 701 -15.61 -21.38 -42.10
CA LYS A 701 -16.98 -21.50 -41.57
C LYS A 701 -17.91 -22.34 -42.47
N ASN A 702 -17.71 -22.26 -43.78
CA ASN A 702 -18.51 -22.96 -44.79
C ASN A 702 -17.88 -24.27 -45.27
N SER A 703 -16.81 -24.74 -44.61
CA SER A 703 -16.13 -25.99 -44.97
C SER A 703 -17.10 -27.18 -44.88
N ASP A 704 -17.08 -28.03 -45.91
CA ASP A 704 -17.88 -29.24 -46.02
C ASP A 704 -17.14 -30.49 -45.49
N VAL A 705 -16.05 -30.30 -44.74
CA VAL A 705 -15.28 -31.36 -44.09
C VAL A 705 -15.26 -31.24 -42.56
N THR A 706 -14.92 -32.34 -41.91
CA THR A 706 -14.79 -32.49 -40.45
C THR A 706 -13.42 -33.09 -40.14
N LEU A 707 -12.74 -32.54 -39.14
CA LEU A 707 -11.50 -33.13 -38.61
C LEU A 707 -11.86 -34.29 -37.69
N VAL A 708 -11.26 -35.46 -37.92
CA VAL A 708 -11.46 -36.65 -37.08
C VAL A 708 -10.16 -36.95 -36.36
N ILE A 709 -10.14 -36.79 -35.04
CA ILE A 709 -8.98 -37.03 -34.18
C ILE A 709 -9.21 -38.32 -33.39
N ASP A 710 -8.29 -39.28 -33.49
CA ASP A 710 -8.29 -40.51 -32.68
C ASP A 710 -7.37 -40.33 -31.46
N CYS A 711 -7.98 -40.15 -30.29
CA CYS A 711 -7.28 -39.93 -29.03
C CYS A 711 -6.48 -41.14 -28.53
N ALA A 712 -6.52 -42.28 -29.23
CA ALA A 712 -5.68 -43.44 -28.92
C ALA A 712 -4.30 -43.42 -29.61
N MET A 713 -4.04 -42.45 -30.50
CA MET A 713 -2.83 -42.44 -31.35
C MET A 713 -1.59 -41.81 -30.70
N TRP A 714 -1.74 -41.16 -29.54
CA TRP A 714 -0.61 -40.64 -28.77
C TRP A 714 -0.88 -40.83 -27.28
N ARG A 715 0.18 -40.68 -26.49
CA ARG A 715 0.10 -40.67 -25.03
C ARG A 715 0.48 -39.29 -24.50
N PRO A 716 -0.41 -38.58 -23.79
CA PRO A 716 -0.07 -37.30 -23.16
C PRO A 716 1.04 -37.44 -22.12
N HIS A 717 1.76 -36.34 -21.87
CA HIS A 717 2.70 -36.23 -20.75
C HIS A 717 2.02 -36.59 -19.41
N GLU A 718 2.77 -37.16 -18.47
CA GLU A 718 2.30 -37.67 -17.19
C GLU A 718 1.58 -36.60 -16.35
N MET A 719 1.93 -35.33 -16.55
CA MET A 719 1.24 -34.22 -15.88
C MET A 719 -0.24 -34.13 -16.26
N PHE A 720 -0.62 -34.40 -17.52
CA PHE A 720 -2.02 -34.40 -17.93
C PHE A 720 -2.79 -35.59 -17.34
N GLU A 721 -2.15 -36.76 -17.29
CA GLU A 721 -2.67 -37.97 -16.64
C GLU A 721 -2.95 -37.70 -15.16
N TRP A 722 -2.01 -37.04 -14.47
CA TRP A 722 -2.16 -36.68 -13.07
C TRP A 722 -3.27 -35.67 -12.84
N ILE A 723 -3.37 -34.61 -13.66
CA ILE A 723 -4.47 -33.63 -13.57
C ILE A 723 -5.84 -34.33 -13.78
N ALA A 724 -5.93 -35.23 -14.76
CA ALA A 724 -7.15 -35.98 -15.04
C ALA A 724 -7.53 -36.97 -13.93
N ALA A 725 -6.54 -37.51 -13.21
CA ALA A 725 -6.76 -38.44 -12.10
C ALA A 725 -7.06 -37.74 -10.76
N ALA A 726 -6.26 -36.73 -10.40
CA ALA A 726 -6.36 -36.00 -9.13
C ALA A 726 -7.50 -34.96 -9.15
N GLY A 727 -7.86 -34.45 -10.31
CA GLY A 727 -8.98 -33.52 -10.48
C GLY A 727 -10.28 -34.25 -10.86
N PRO A 728 -11.46 -33.78 -10.42
CA PRO A 728 -12.74 -34.20 -10.97
C PRO A 728 -12.99 -33.54 -12.34
N VAL A 729 -12.01 -33.56 -13.24
CA VAL A 729 -12.08 -32.90 -14.56
C VAL A 729 -12.46 -33.94 -15.61
N GLU A 730 -13.58 -33.74 -16.32
CA GLU A 730 -14.01 -34.64 -17.38
C GLU A 730 -13.04 -34.63 -18.58
N THR A 731 -12.94 -35.74 -19.31
CA THR A 731 -12.00 -35.85 -20.44
C THR A 731 -12.28 -34.80 -21.52
N LYS A 732 -13.55 -34.49 -21.77
CA LYS A 732 -13.94 -33.43 -22.71
C LYS A 732 -13.43 -32.06 -22.26
N GLU A 733 -13.50 -31.79 -20.97
CA GLU A 733 -12.98 -30.55 -20.39
C GLU A 733 -11.44 -30.50 -20.49
N MET A 734 -10.75 -31.62 -20.30
CA MET A 734 -9.31 -31.71 -20.54
C MET A 734 -8.95 -31.37 -21.99
N ILE A 735 -9.60 -32.00 -22.98
CA ILE A 735 -9.36 -31.79 -24.43
C ILE A 735 -9.68 -30.36 -24.86
N ARG A 736 -10.68 -29.72 -24.23
CA ARG A 736 -11.07 -28.34 -24.48
C ARG A 736 -10.17 -27.33 -23.76
N THR A 737 -9.60 -27.67 -22.62
CA THR A 737 -8.80 -26.72 -21.82
C THR A 737 -7.33 -26.74 -22.20
N PHE A 738 -6.80 -27.95 -22.39
CA PHE A 738 -5.37 -28.19 -22.53
C PHE A 738 -5.04 -28.70 -23.92
N ASN A 739 -3.75 -28.63 -24.24
CA ASN A 739 -3.19 -29.17 -25.46
C ASN A 739 -3.02 -30.71 -25.42
N CYS A 740 -3.20 -31.33 -24.24
CA CYS A 740 -3.22 -32.78 -24.03
C CYS A 740 -2.02 -33.53 -24.66
N GLY A 741 -0.84 -32.90 -24.66
CA GLY A 741 0.39 -33.47 -25.20
C GLY A 741 0.66 -33.19 -26.67
N ILE A 742 -0.28 -32.58 -27.41
CA ILE A 742 -0.07 -32.11 -28.80
C ILE A 742 0.05 -30.60 -28.78
N GLY A 743 1.15 -30.03 -29.25
CA GLY A 743 1.37 -28.59 -29.27
C GLY A 743 1.07 -27.93 -30.62
N MET A 744 1.14 -28.67 -31.73
CA MET A 744 0.87 -28.16 -33.08
C MET A 744 0.18 -29.24 -33.92
N ILE A 745 -0.75 -28.85 -34.79
CA ILE A 745 -1.39 -29.73 -35.78
C ILE A 745 -1.07 -29.27 -37.19
N LEU A 746 -0.77 -30.24 -38.07
CA LEU A 746 -0.61 -30.06 -39.51
C LEU A 746 -1.63 -30.91 -40.26
N VAL A 747 -2.32 -30.33 -41.24
CA VAL A 747 -3.18 -31.04 -42.19
C VAL A 747 -2.42 -31.16 -43.51
N VAL A 748 -2.17 -32.39 -43.95
CA VAL A 748 -1.33 -32.67 -45.13
C VAL A 748 -2.09 -33.50 -46.15
N ALA A 749 -1.78 -33.28 -47.42
CA ALA A 749 -2.30 -34.12 -48.49
C ALA A 749 -1.84 -35.57 -48.29
N LYS A 750 -2.70 -36.54 -48.56
CA LYS A 750 -2.39 -37.97 -48.38
C LYS A 750 -1.15 -38.41 -49.16
N ASP A 751 -0.94 -37.89 -50.36
CA ASP A 751 0.22 -38.16 -51.22
C ASP A 751 1.50 -37.44 -50.77
N LYS A 752 1.38 -36.40 -49.93
CA LYS A 752 2.50 -35.64 -49.34
C LYS A 752 2.92 -36.12 -47.96
N PHE A 753 2.12 -36.96 -47.31
CA PHE A 753 2.38 -37.45 -45.96
C PHE A 753 3.78 -38.07 -45.77
N MET A 754 4.23 -38.92 -46.70
CA MET A 754 5.53 -39.58 -46.61
C MET A 754 6.71 -38.61 -46.75
N GLU A 755 6.55 -37.57 -47.57
CA GLU A 755 7.54 -36.50 -47.74
C GLU A 755 7.67 -35.68 -46.45
N VAL A 756 6.53 -35.27 -45.87
CA VAL A 756 6.49 -34.55 -44.59
C VAL A 756 7.09 -35.37 -43.44
N ASN A 757 6.75 -36.65 -43.35
CA ASN A 757 7.32 -37.58 -42.37
C ASN A 757 8.86 -37.63 -42.46
N THR A 758 9.39 -37.80 -43.68
CA THR A 758 10.84 -37.85 -43.90
C THR A 758 11.52 -36.57 -43.43
N ARG A 759 10.95 -35.40 -43.77
CA ARG A 759 11.49 -34.09 -43.39
C ARG A 759 11.46 -33.85 -41.88
N LEU A 760 10.36 -34.20 -41.20
CA LEU A 760 10.27 -34.09 -39.74
C LEU A 760 11.29 -35.02 -39.05
N THR A 761 11.46 -36.22 -39.56
CA THR A 761 12.45 -37.19 -39.06
C THR A 761 13.90 -36.68 -39.24
N GLU A 762 14.23 -36.11 -40.39
CA GLU A 762 15.54 -35.49 -40.66
C GLU A 762 15.84 -34.32 -39.72
N LEU A 763 14.82 -33.58 -39.30
CA LEU A 763 14.91 -32.49 -38.34
C LEU A 763 14.87 -32.97 -36.87
N ALA A 764 14.78 -34.28 -36.64
CA ALA A 764 14.60 -34.90 -35.33
C ALA A 764 13.36 -34.36 -34.58
N GLU A 765 12.32 -33.96 -35.32
CA GLU A 765 11.05 -33.49 -34.74
C GLU A 765 10.10 -34.70 -34.59
N PRO A 766 9.76 -35.10 -33.35
CA PRO A 766 8.78 -36.16 -33.13
C PRO A 766 7.39 -35.74 -33.61
N PHE A 767 6.59 -36.70 -34.08
CA PHE A 767 5.23 -36.44 -34.55
C PHE A 767 4.37 -37.70 -34.45
N PHE A 768 3.05 -37.52 -34.51
CA PHE A 768 2.05 -38.60 -34.50
C PHE A 768 1.06 -38.39 -35.65
N GLU A 769 0.66 -39.48 -36.31
CA GLU A 769 -0.55 -39.48 -37.15
C GLU A 769 -1.77 -39.58 -36.22
N ILE A 770 -2.44 -38.46 -35.97
CA ILE A 770 -3.50 -38.38 -34.95
C ILE A 770 -4.90 -38.51 -35.54
N GLY A 771 -5.03 -38.58 -36.87
CA GLY A 771 -6.32 -38.75 -37.53
C GLY A 771 -6.34 -38.29 -38.98
N HIS A 772 -7.54 -38.04 -39.49
CA HIS A 772 -7.80 -37.75 -40.89
C HIS A 772 -8.98 -36.78 -41.08
N VAL A 773 -9.16 -36.31 -42.30
CA VAL A 773 -10.28 -35.45 -42.71
C VAL A 773 -11.39 -36.29 -43.33
N GLU A 774 -12.64 -36.07 -42.91
CA GLU A 774 -13.83 -36.71 -43.47
C GLU A 774 -14.82 -35.69 -44.03
N LYS A 775 -15.71 -36.12 -44.92
CA LYS A 775 -16.83 -35.28 -45.37
C LYS A 775 -17.79 -34.99 -44.22
N ARG A 776 -18.21 -33.73 -44.07
CA ARG A 776 -19.06 -33.26 -42.98
C ARG A 776 -20.50 -33.77 -43.16
N THR A 777 -20.84 -34.80 -42.39
CA THR A 777 -22.21 -35.36 -42.30
C THR A 777 -23.03 -34.78 -41.16
N THR A 778 -22.37 -34.18 -40.17
CA THR A 778 -22.95 -33.61 -38.95
C THR A 778 -22.55 -32.14 -38.84
N GLY A 779 -23.31 -31.29 -38.14
CA GLY A 779 -22.96 -29.87 -37.93
C GLY A 779 -21.68 -29.60 -37.11
N GLN A 780 -20.89 -30.63 -36.77
CA GLN A 780 -19.65 -30.54 -35.99
C GLN A 780 -18.42 -30.46 -36.91
N ALA A 781 -17.56 -29.45 -36.69
CA ALA A 781 -16.32 -29.25 -37.44
C ALA A 781 -15.18 -30.19 -37.00
N ILE A 782 -15.26 -30.77 -35.79
CA ILE A 782 -14.29 -31.71 -35.23
C ILE A 782 -15.00 -32.83 -34.48
N LYS A 783 -14.46 -34.04 -34.57
CA LYS A 783 -14.91 -35.23 -33.84
C LYS A 783 -13.71 -35.90 -33.17
N PHE A 784 -13.91 -36.32 -31.92
CA PHE A 784 -12.92 -37.08 -31.17
C PHE A 784 -13.38 -38.54 -31.03
N PHE A 785 -12.51 -39.48 -31.39
CA PHE A 785 -12.70 -40.91 -31.19
C PHE A 785 -11.85 -41.40 -30.02
N ASN A 786 -12.29 -42.49 -29.39
CA ASN A 786 -11.57 -43.14 -28.30
C ASN A 786 -11.19 -42.20 -27.14
N GLU A 787 -11.97 -41.15 -26.85
CA GLU A 787 -11.68 -40.17 -25.79
C GLU A 787 -11.33 -40.83 -24.45
N ALA A 788 -12.03 -41.91 -24.10
CA ALA A 788 -11.82 -42.66 -22.85
C ALA A 788 -10.43 -43.31 -22.74
N LYS A 789 -9.69 -43.47 -23.85
CA LYS A 789 -8.33 -44.04 -23.89
C LYS A 789 -7.23 -42.98 -23.72
N LEU A 790 -7.58 -41.70 -23.76
CA LEU A 790 -6.59 -40.62 -23.69
C LEU A 790 -5.92 -40.52 -22.30
N PHE A 791 -6.67 -40.84 -21.23
CA PHE A 791 -6.19 -40.76 -19.85
C PHE A 791 -6.48 -42.03 -19.06
N HIS A 792 -5.44 -42.60 -18.45
CA HIS A 792 -5.48 -43.73 -17.53
C HIS A 792 -5.61 -43.24 -16.08
N ARG A 793 -6.82 -42.81 -15.71
CA ARG A 793 -7.13 -42.18 -14.41
C ARG A 793 -6.81 -43.01 -13.17
N ASP A 794 -6.72 -44.34 -13.31
CA ASP A 794 -6.35 -45.23 -12.20
C ASP A 794 -4.87 -45.14 -11.80
N THR A 795 -4.02 -44.54 -12.63
CA THR A 795 -2.55 -44.49 -12.43
C THR A 795 -2.15 -43.67 -11.20
N TYR A 796 -2.88 -42.58 -10.90
CA TYR A 796 -2.52 -41.63 -9.84
C TYR A 796 -3.67 -41.36 -8.85
N LYS A 797 -4.31 -42.41 -8.31
CA LYS A 797 -5.40 -42.26 -7.32
C LYS A 797 -4.97 -41.47 -6.08
N THR A 798 -5.46 -40.24 -5.93
CA THR A 798 -5.31 -39.44 -4.70
C THR A 798 -6.57 -39.54 -3.83
N GLN A 799 -6.44 -39.96 -2.57
CA GLN A 799 -7.54 -39.86 -1.60
C GLN A 799 -7.64 -38.41 -1.11
N ARG A 800 -8.64 -37.68 -1.61
CA ARG A 800 -8.86 -36.29 -1.20
C ARG A 800 -9.30 -36.22 0.27
N LYS A 801 -8.50 -35.57 1.12
CA LYS A 801 -8.86 -35.34 2.54
C LYS A 801 -10.10 -34.45 2.65
N ARG A 802 -11.10 -34.87 3.43
CA ARG A 802 -12.33 -34.11 3.71
C ARG A 802 -12.61 -34.08 5.21
N VAL A 803 -13.21 -32.99 5.67
CA VAL A 803 -13.66 -32.80 7.06
C VAL A 803 -15.06 -33.38 7.21
N LYS A 804 -15.25 -34.23 8.21
CA LYS A 804 -16.55 -34.81 8.54
C LYS A 804 -17.42 -33.81 9.32
N VAL A 805 -18.53 -33.41 8.73
CA VAL A 805 -19.44 -32.37 9.25
C VAL A 805 -20.73 -32.99 9.77
N ALA A 806 -21.18 -32.58 10.95
CA ALA A 806 -22.54 -32.84 11.42
C ALA A 806 -23.38 -31.56 11.40
N ILE A 807 -24.68 -31.70 11.11
CA ILE A 807 -25.61 -30.57 11.11
C ILE A 807 -26.68 -30.80 12.19
N LEU A 808 -26.89 -29.80 13.05
CA LEU A 808 -27.93 -29.81 14.08
C LEU A 808 -29.11 -28.91 13.68
N ILE A 809 -30.35 -29.40 13.79
CA ILE A 809 -31.56 -28.68 13.39
C ILE A 809 -32.71 -28.80 14.41
N SER A 810 -33.64 -27.85 14.39
CA SER A 810 -34.91 -27.94 15.16
C SER A 810 -36.19 -27.78 14.31
N GLY A 811 -36.07 -27.46 13.01
CA GLY A 811 -37.19 -26.99 12.19
C GLY A 811 -37.23 -27.57 10.77
N THR A 812 -37.58 -26.72 9.80
CA THR A 812 -37.79 -27.07 8.39
C THR A 812 -36.51 -27.49 7.66
N GLY A 813 -35.34 -27.01 8.11
CA GLY A 813 -34.04 -27.43 7.59
C GLY A 813 -33.57 -26.70 6.33
N THR A 814 -34.07 -25.50 6.04
CA THR A 814 -33.68 -24.71 4.85
C THR A 814 -32.18 -24.41 4.80
N ASN A 815 -31.59 -23.95 5.92
CA ASN A 815 -30.14 -23.75 6.04
C ASN A 815 -29.34 -25.07 5.94
N MET A 816 -29.86 -26.15 6.52
CA MET A 816 -29.26 -27.49 6.44
C MET A 816 -29.20 -28.01 4.99
N GLN A 817 -30.24 -27.80 4.19
CA GLN A 817 -30.25 -28.22 2.79
C GLN A 817 -29.09 -27.57 2.02
N LYS A 818 -28.85 -26.27 2.23
CA LYS A 818 -27.75 -25.55 1.56
C LYS A 818 -26.37 -26.02 2.01
N LEU A 819 -26.20 -26.38 3.28
CA LEU A 819 -24.97 -27.00 3.78
C LEU A 819 -24.70 -28.36 3.10
N ILE A 820 -25.73 -29.22 2.96
CA ILE A 820 -25.61 -30.51 2.28
C ILE A 820 -25.28 -30.32 0.79
N GLU A 821 -26.00 -29.46 0.09
CA GLU A 821 -25.75 -29.14 -1.32
C GLU A 821 -24.30 -28.68 -1.53
N ARG A 822 -23.81 -27.78 -0.67
CA ARG A 822 -22.41 -27.31 -0.75
C ARG A 822 -21.41 -28.43 -0.50
N SER A 823 -21.65 -29.34 0.45
CA SER A 823 -20.73 -30.46 0.73
C SER A 823 -20.55 -31.44 -0.45
N LYS A 824 -21.51 -31.48 -1.37
CA LYS A 824 -21.46 -32.35 -2.56
C LYS A 824 -20.76 -31.72 -3.76
N THR A 825 -20.44 -30.43 -3.69
CA THR A 825 -19.75 -29.75 -4.80
C THR A 825 -18.32 -30.30 -4.99
N PRO A 826 -17.80 -30.41 -6.23
CA PRO A 826 -16.48 -30.97 -6.49
C PRO A 826 -15.33 -30.20 -5.84
N ASP A 827 -15.51 -28.93 -5.46
CA ASP A 827 -14.52 -28.13 -4.75
C ASP A 827 -14.65 -28.22 -3.23
N SER A 828 -15.71 -28.82 -2.69
CA SER A 828 -15.90 -28.94 -1.24
C SER A 828 -14.88 -29.86 -0.59
N ASN A 829 -14.34 -29.40 0.54
CA ASN A 829 -13.53 -30.16 1.48
C ASN A 829 -14.36 -30.70 2.65
N CYS A 830 -15.69 -30.59 2.59
CA CYS A 830 -16.60 -31.08 3.62
C CYS A 830 -17.28 -32.38 3.18
N GLU A 831 -17.57 -33.23 4.15
CA GLU A 831 -18.43 -34.40 3.99
C GLU A 831 -19.48 -34.37 5.10
N VAL A 832 -20.75 -34.16 4.77
CA VAL A 832 -21.81 -34.23 5.78
C VAL A 832 -22.06 -35.70 6.15
N VAL A 833 -21.73 -36.07 7.38
CA VAL A 833 -21.80 -37.47 7.86
C VAL A 833 -23.08 -37.79 8.62
N VAL A 834 -23.73 -36.79 9.23
CA VAL A 834 -24.99 -36.97 9.97
C VAL A 834 -25.77 -35.67 10.13
N VAL A 835 -27.09 -35.76 10.11
CA VAL A 835 -28.00 -34.69 10.56
C VAL A 835 -28.73 -35.13 11.83
N VAL A 836 -28.66 -34.31 12.89
CA VAL A 836 -29.30 -34.61 14.17
C VAL A 836 -30.35 -33.55 14.50
N SER A 837 -31.53 -33.99 14.93
CA SER A 837 -32.61 -33.10 15.37
C SER A 837 -32.99 -33.35 16.82
N ASN A 838 -33.35 -32.28 17.54
CA ASN A 838 -33.97 -32.39 18.87
C ASN A 838 -35.48 -32.67 18.83
N LYS A 839 -36.10 -32.63 17.64
CA LYS A 839 -37.53 -32.89 17.43
C LYS A 839 -37.73 -34.01 16.41
N LYS A 840 -38.49 -35.04 16.78
CA LYS A 840 -38.87 -36.14 15.88
C LYS A 840 -39.70 -35.68 14.68
N SER A 841 -40.46 -34.59 14.84
CA SER A 841 -41.32 -33.99 13.82
C SER A 841 -40.61 -32.98 12.89
N ALA A 842 -39.30 -32.77 13.02
CA ALA A 842 -38.58 -31.81 12.19
C ALA A 842 -38.59 -32.21 10.71
N GLY A 843 -39.13 -31.34 9.85
CA GLY A 843 -39.22 -31.59 8.40
C GLY A 843 -37.87 -31.81 7.73
N GLY A 844 -36.82 -31.16 8.24
CA GLY A 844 -35.46 -31.26 7.68
C GLY A 844 -34.86 -32.67 7.70
N LEU A 845 -35.33 -33.56 8.60
CA LEU A 845 -34.85 -34.95 8.64
C LEU A 845 -35.21 -35.73 7.36
N LYS A 846 -36.42 -35.50 6.82
CA LYS A 846 -36.84 -36.15 5.56
C LYS A 846 -36.01 -35.64 4.37
N ILE A 847 -35.71 -34.35 4.36
CA ILE A 847 -34.86 -33.73 3.34
C ILE A 847 -33.44 -34.30 3.42
N ALA A 848 -32.82 -34.37 4.59
CA ALA A 848 -31.48 -34.97 4.73
C ALA A 848 -31.42 -36.41 4.21
N ALA A 849 -32.44 -37.22 4.51
CA ALA A 849 -32.54 -38.60 4.03
C ALA A 849 -32.64 -38.69 2.50
N SER A 850 -33.32 -37.75 1.82
CA SER A 850 -33.41 -37.76 0.34
C SER A 850 -32.07 -37.46 -0.34
N TYR A 851 -31.13 -36.83 0.36
CA TYR A 851 -29.74 -36.67 -0.10
C TYR A 851 -28.85 -37.87 0.27
N GLY A 852 -29.39 -38.92 0.90
CA GLY A 852 -28.62 -40.09 1.34
C GLY A 852 -27.81 -39.85 2.62
N ILE A 853 -28.12 -38.80 3.39
CA ILE A 853 -27.40 -38.48 4.63
C ILE A 853 -28.05 -39.20 5.82
N PRO A 854 -27.27 -39.88 6.70
CA PRO A 854 -27.78 -40.47 7.92
C PRO A 854 -28.47 -39.45 8.84
N THR A 855 -29.59 -39.84 9.46
CA THR A 855 -30.35 -38.96 10.36
C THR A 855 -30.54 -39.57 11.75
N LYS A 856 -30.51 -38.73 12.79
CA LYS A 856 -30.74 -39.12 14.19
C LYS A 856 -31.64 -38.13 14.92
N VAL A 857 -32.34 -38.62 15.94
CA VAL A 857 -33.17 -37.80 16.84
C VAL A 857 -32.65 -37.96 18.26
N VAL A 858 -32.27 -36.86 18.90
CA VAL A 858 -31.85 -36.82 20.30
C VAL A 858 -32.76 -35.84 21.03
N GLN A 859 -33.79 -36.37 21.70
CA GLN A 859 -34.79 -35.55 22.36
C GLN A 859 -34.21 -34.81 23.57
N HIS A 860 -34.77 -33.64 23.85
CA HIS A 860 -34.40 -32.87 25.03
C HIS A 860 -34.85 -33.58 26.32
N THR A 861 -33.91 -33.77 27.25
CA THR A 861 -34.13 -34.31 28.60
C THR A 861 -34.26 -33.18 29.62
N ALA A 862 -34.96 -33.44 30.74
CA ALA A 862 -35.13 -32.46 31.82
C ALA A 862 -33.78 -32.01 32.41
N ASP A 863 -32.82 -32.93 32.53
CA ASP A 863 -31.42 -32.58 32.78
C ASP A 863 -30.69 -32.29 31.46
N ARG A 864 -30.16 -31.07 31.32
CA ARG A 864 -29.51 -30.58 30.10
C ARG A 864 -28.18 -31.30 29.84
N VAL A 865 -27.42 -31.61 30.88
CA VAL A 865 -26.10 -32.24 30.74
C VAL A 865 -26.23 -33.67 30.22
N THR A 866 -27.19 -34.43 30.74
CA THR A 866 -27.51 -35.78 30.25
C THR A 866 -27.88 -35.78 28.76
N GLY A 867 -28.73 -34.84 28.33
CA GLY A 867 -29.16 -34.75 26.92
C GLY A 867 -28.02 -34.34 25.98
N ASP A 868 -27.21 -33.37 26.38
CA ASP A 868 -26.05 -32.92 25.62
C ASP A 868 -24.95 -33.99 25.55
N THR A 869 -24.80 -34.82 26.60
CA THR A 869 -23.87 -35.97 26.61
C THR A 869 -24.26 -37.00 25.55
N ALA A 870 -25.53 -37.39 25.51
CA ALA A 870 -26.04 -38.31 24.49
C ALA A 870 -25.88 -37.74 23.06
N LEU A 871 -26.09 -36.43 22.89
CA LEU A 871 -25.85 -35.76 21.61
C LEU A 871 -24.36 -35.84 21.20
N ALA A 872 -23.44 -35.54 22.12
CA ALA A 872 -22.00 -35.58 21.85
C ALA A 872 -21.53 -36.98 21.46
N GLU A 873 -22.03 -38.03 22.12
CA GLU A 873 -21.73 -39.43 21.77
C GLU A 873 -22.19 -39.79 20.35
N VAL A 874 -23.41 -39.39 19.97
CA VAL A 874 -23.90 -39.60 18.60
C VAL A 874 -22.96 -38.95 17.59
N LEU A 875 -22.54 -37.70 17.81
CA LEU A 875 -21.65 -37.00 16.87
C LEU A 875 -20.26 -37.65 16.80
N LYS A 876 -19.69 -38.06 17.94
CA LYS A 876 -18.40 -38.77 17.99
C LYS A 876 -18.44 -40.10 17.24
N ASN A 877 -19.54 -40.85 17.32
CA ASN A 877 -19.71 -42.13 16.61
C ASN A 877 -19.70 -41.97 15.08
N TYR A 878 -20.08 -40.80 14.55
CA TYR A 878 -19.96 -40.48 13.11
C TYR A 878 -18.60 -39.85 12.75
N GLY A 879 -17.67 -39.74 13.70
CA GLY A 879 -16.35 -39.15 13.49
C GLY A 879 -16.43 -37.65 13.17
N THR A 880 -17.42 -36.94 13.71
CA THR A 880 -17.63 -35.51 13.45
C THR A 880 -16.44 -34.67 13.89
N GLN A 881 -15.97 -33.81 13.00
CA GLN A 881 -14.87 -32.85 13.20
C GLN A 881 -15.34 -31.40 13.20
N LEU A 882 -16.49 -31.10 12.59
CA LEU A 882 -17.13 -29.77 12.56
C LEU A 882 -18.64 -29.91 12.75
N ILE A 883 -19.24 -29.02 13.54
CA ILE A 883 -20.67 -28.99 13.84
C ILE A 883 -21.27 -27.67 13.33
N CYS A 884 -22.31 -27.76 12.50
CA CYS A 884 -23.05 -26.61 11.99
C CYS A 884 -24.46 -26.55 12.59
N LEU A 885 -24.82 -25.45 13.24
CA LEU A 885 -26.16 -25.21 13.77
C LEU A 885 -27.05 -24.56 12.69
N GLY A 886 -27.85 -25.37 12.00
CA GLY A 886 -28.74 -24.94 10.92
C GLY A 886 -30.15 -24.57 11.41
N GLY A 887 -30.24 -23.63 12.35
CA GLY A 887 -31.50 -23.30 13.04
C GLY A 887 -31.80 -24.27 14.20
N TYR A 888 -30.78 -24.53 15.02
CA TYR A 888 -30.90 -25.35 16.23
C TYR A 888 -31.34 -24.45 17.42
N MET A 889 -32.62 -24.51 17.78
CA MET A 889 -33.26 -23.57 18.72
C MET A 889 -33.01 -23.95 20.19
N ARG A 890 -31.77 -24.28 20.56
CA ARG A 890 -31.36 -24.72 21.90
C ARG A 890 -29.98 -24.15 22.23
N ILE A 891 -29.83 -23.71 23.48
CA ILE A 891 -28.52 -23.32 24.01
C ILE A 891 -27.77 -24.60 24.39
N LEU A 892 -26.51 -24.74 23.95
CA LEU A 892 -25.63 -25.87 24.24
C LEU A 892 -24.93 -25.67 25.58
N SER A 893 -24.78 -26.71 26.40
CA SER A 893 -24.11 -26.60 27.71
C SER A 893 -22.60 -26.38 27.55
N PRO A 894 -21.93 -25.79 28.57
CA PRO A 894 -20.46 -25.70 28.61
C PRO A 894 -19.78 -27.06 28.43
N TYR A 895 -20.36 -28.12 28.99
CA TYR A 895 -19.88 -29.49 28.78
C TYR A 895 -19.86 -29.85 27.29
N PHE A 896 -20.95 -29.64 26.56
CA PHE A 896 -21.01 -29.93 25.13
C PHE A 896 -19.95 -29.16 24.33
N ILE A 897 -19.84 -27.85 24.60
CA ILE A 897 -18.88 -26.97 23.91
C ILE A 897 -17.44 -27.45 24.14
N SER A 898 -17.12 -27.89 25.37
CA SER A 898 -15.79 -28.44 25.69
C SER A 898 -15.43 -29.71 24.93
N GLN A 899 -16.41 -30.47 24.43
CA GLN A 899 -16.16 -31.68 23.64
C GLN A 899 -15.75 -31.36 22.19
N PHE A 900 -16.03 -30.16 21.71
CA PHE A 900 -15.78 -29.71 20.34
C PHE A 900 -15.22 -28.26 20.33
N PRO A 901 -14.07 -28.02 20.98
CA PRO A 901 -13.54 -26.66 21.17
C PRO A 901 -13.22 -26.03 19.81
N SER A 902 -13.78 -24.84 19.56
CA SER A 902 -13.63 -24.12 18.28
C SER A 902 -14.07 -24.92 17.04
N ARG A 903 -14.99 -25.89 17.21
CA ARG A 903 -15.55 -26.72 16.12
C ARG A 903 -17.07 -26.63 15.99
N ILE A 904 -17.70 -25.63 16.60
CA ILE A 904 -19.15 -25.41 16.52
C ILE A 904 -19.41 -24.04 15.93
N ILE A 905 -20.17 -23.99 14.83
CA ILE A 905 -20.54 -22.74 14.16
C ILE A 905 -22.06 -22.60 14.05
N ASN A 906 -22.55 -21.37 14.17
CA ASN A 906 -23.96 -21.01 14.11
C ASN A 906 -24.22 -19.88 13.13
N ILE A 907 -25.45 -19.80 12.62
CA ILE A 907 -25.96 -18.67 11.82
C ILE A 907 -27.03 -17.94 12.62
N HIS A 908 -26.85 -16.63 12.80
CA HIS A 908 -27.76 -15.76 13.56
C HIS A 908 -28.36 -14.67 12.66
N PRO A 909 -29.68 -14.39 12.71
CA PRO A 909 -30.37 -13.46 11.80
C PRO A 909 -30.26 -12.00 12.26
N SER A 910 -29.06 -11.56 12.67
CA SER A 910 -28.71 -10.14 12.86
C SER A 910 -27.21 -9.92 12.64
N LEU A 911 -26.78 -8.65 12.60
CA LEU A 911 -25.36 -8.26 12.62
C LEU A 911 -24.88 -8.19 14.07
N LEU A 912 -24.37 -9.30 14.60
CA LEU A 912 -23.80 -9.34 15.96
C LEU A 912 -22.67 -8.30 16.10
N PRO A 913 -22.54 -7.64 17.26
CA PRO A 913 -23.24 -7.91 18.52
C PRO A 913 -24.66 -7.31 18.64
N SER A 914 -25.20 -6.68 17.60
CA SER A 914 -26.53 -6.08 17.61
C SER A 914 -27.64 -7.14 17.62
N PHE A 915 -28.69 -6.92 18.42
CA PHE A 915 -29.90 -7.75 18.48
C PHE A 915 -29.62 -9.25 18.72
N LYS A 916 -29.04 -9.58 19.88
CA LYS A 916 -28.77 -10.97 20.30
C LYS A 916 -30.06 -11.71 20.69
N GLY A 917 -30.02 -13.04 20.63
CA GLY A 917 -31.10 -13.89 21.14
C GLY A 917 -32.27 -14.10 20.17
N ALA A 918 -33.30 -14.80 20.65
CA ALA A 918 -34.34 -15.39 19.79
C ALA A 918 -35.27 -14.38 19.10
N HIS A 919 -35.30 -13.11 19.53
CA HIS A 919 -36.22 -12.07 19.03
C HIS A 919 -35.54 -11.00 18.17
N ALA A 920 -34.32 -11.28 17.68
CA ALA A 920 -33.46 -10.33 16.97
C ALA A 920 -34.16 -9.46 15.91
N LEU A 921 -35.02 -10.05 15.06
CA LEU A 921 -35.74 -9.32 14.02
C LEU A 921 -36.80 -8.36 14.56
N GLN A 922 -37.50 -8.75 15.63
CA GLN A 922 -38.48 -7.90 16.28
C GLN A 922 -37.79 -6.71 16.96
N ASP A 923 -36.68 -6.97 17.64
CA ASP A 923 -35.90 -5.93 18.31
C ASP A 923 -35.32 -4.92 17.31
N ALA A 924 -34.87 -5.40 16.14
CA ALA A 924 -34.38 -4.54 15.08
C ALA A 924 -35.45 -3.61 14.50
N LEU A 925 -36.66 -4.11 14.27
CA LEU A 925 -37.79 -3.30 13.81
C LEU A 925 -38.25 -2.30 14.88
N ASN A 926 -38.34 -2.73 16.14
CA ASN A 926 -38.71 -1.85 17.26
C ASN A 926 -37.72 -0.70 17.47
N PHE A 927 -36.43 -0.96 17.21
CA PHE A 927 -35.38 0.05 17.28
C PHE A 927 -35.42 1.04 16.09
N GLY A 928 -36.11 0.71 15.00
CA GLY A 928 -36.10 1.49 13.76
C GLY A 928 -34.77 1.33 12.98
N ALA A 929 -34.14 0.16 13.05
CA ALA A 929 -32.88 -0.09 12.35
C ALA A 929 -33.07 0.03 10.83
N ARG A 930 -32.19 0.80 10.16
CA ARG A 930 -32.16 0.92 8.69
C ARG A 930 -31.33 -0.17 8.00
N VAL A 931 -30.51 -0.88 8.77
CA VAL A 931 -29.66 -1.98 8.31
C VAL A 931 -29.71 -3.10 9.35
N VAL A 932 -29.94 -4.32 8.88
CA VAL A 932 -29.82 -5.59 9.63
C VAL A 932 -28.94 -6.55 8.84
N GLY A 933 -29.00 -7.85 9.08
CA GLY A 933 -28.22 -8.82 8.32
C GLY A 933 -28.23 -10.21 8.95
N CYS A 934 -27.25 -11.03 8.58
CA CYS A 934 -26.95 -12.29 9.27
C CYS A 934 -25.47 -12.39 9.63
N THR A 935 -25.17 -13.20 10.66
CA THR A 935 -23.83 -13.46 11.17
C THR A 935 -23.59 -14.96 11.30
N ALA A 936 -22.56 -15.48 10.63
CA ALA A 936 -21.98 -16.77 10.95
C ALA A 936 -20.88 -16.57 12.00
N HIS A 937 -20.93 -17.31 13.11
CA HIS A 937 -20.00 -17.15 14.23
C HIS A 937 -19.70 -18.49 14.92
N PHE A 938 -18.62 -18.52 15.69
CA PHE A 938 -18.33 -19.63 16.60
C PHE A 938 -19.27 -19.61 17.80
N VAL A 939 -19.65 -20.80 18.26
CA VAL A 939 -20.46 -20.95 19.48
C VAL A 939 -19.54 -21.06 20.69
N ASP A 940 -19.74 -20.18 21.66
CA ASP A 940 -19.11 -20.20 22.99
C ASP A 940 -20.19 -20.36 24.09
N GLU A 941 -19.79 -20.25 25.35
CA GLU A 941 -20.70 -20.45 26.49
C GLU A 941 -21.76 -19.35 26.62
N LEU A 942 -21.53 -18.20 25.98
CA LEU A 942 -22.41 -17.06 25.98
C LEU A 942 -23.30 -17.08 24.73
N VAL A 943 -24.55 -16.62 24.87
CA VAL A 943 -25.50 -16.62 23.74
C VAL A 943 -25.07 -15.56 22.72
N ASP A 944 -24.89 -15.99 21.48
CA ASP A 944 -24.57 -15.16 20.31
C ASP A 944 -23.40 -14.18 20.58
N HIS A 945 -22.31 -14.70 21.16
CA HIS A 945 -21.14 -13.91 21.56
C HIS A 945 -19.84 -14.30 20.85
N GLY A 946 -19.66 -15.59 20.53
CA GLY A 946 -18.40 -16.07 19.98
C GLY A 946 -17.96 -15.40 18.67
N ASP A 947 -16.68 -15.62 18.34
CA ASP A 947 -15.98 -14.91 17.26
C ASP A 947 -16.71 -15.00 15.92
N ILE A 948 -16.80 -13.84 15.25
CA ILE A 948 -17.47 -13.70 13.95
C ILE A 948 -16.62 -14.35 12.86
N ILE A 949 -17.25 -15.21 12.06
CA ILE A 949 -16.64 -15.85 10.88
C ILE A 949 -16.95 -15.03 9.62
N ALA A 950 -18.22 -14.62 9.46
CA ALA A 950 -18.69 -13.84 8.33
C ALA A 950 -19.99 -13.10 8.66
N GLN A 951 -20.21 -11.95 8.02
CA GLN A 951 -21.44 -11.16 8.12
C GLN A 951 -21.91 -10.65 6.77
N ARG A 952 -23.23 -10.51 6.60
CA ARG A 952 -23.84 -9.91 5.40
C ARG A 952 -24.95 -8.93 5.79
N PRO A 953 -24.88 -7.65 5.37
CA PRO A 953 -25.91 -6.68 5.67
C PRO A 953 -27.12 -6.80 4.74
N VAL A 954 -28.29 -6.38 5.22
CA VAL A 954 -29.56 -6.29 4.50
C VAL A 954 -30.23 -4.96 4.87
N MET A 955 -30.68 -4.21 3.86
CA MET A 955 -31.39 -2.94 4.06
C MET A 955 -32.83 -3.18 4.54
N VAL A 956 -33.29 -2.35 5.47
CA VAL A 956 -34.67 -2.36 5.99
C VAL A 956 -35.45 -1.21 5.35
N GLU A 957 -36.49 -1.55 4.61
CA GLU A 957 -37.41 -0.61 3.96
C GLU A 957 -38.53 -0.19 4.92
N ASP A 958 -39.14 0.99 4.70
CA ASP A 958 -40.19 1.52 5.60
C ASP A 958 -41.44 0.62 5.72
N ASN A 959 -41.68 -0.26 4.75
CA ASN A 959 -42.81 -1.19 4.72
C ASN A 959 -42.40 -2.65 5.05
N ASP A 960 -41.16 -2.90 5.47
CA ASP A 960 -40.74 -4.25 5.82
C ASP A 960 -41.46 -4.77 7.08
N THR A 961 -41.96 -5.99 6.97
CA THR A 961 -42.50 -6.78 8.08
C THR A 961 -41.44 -7.77 8.56
N ILE A 962 -41.65 -8.42 9.71
CA ILE A 962 -40.76 -9.51 10.18
C ILE A 962 -40.61 -10.60 9.11
N GLU A 963 -41.69 -10.92 8.40
CA GLU A 963 -41.70 -12.01 7.42
C GLU A 963 -40.94 -11.63 6.15
N THR A 964 -41.11 -10.40 5.63
CA THR A 964 -40.35 -9.93 4.46
C THR A 964 -38.88 -9.75 4.80
N LEU A 965 -38.57 -9.26 5.99
CA LEU A 965 -37.19 -9.09 6.44
C LEU A 965 -36.49 -10.43 6.65
N ARG A 966 -37.19 -11.43 7.23
CA ARG A 966 -36.70 -12.80 7.36
C ARG A 966 -36.36 -13.40 6.00
N GLN A 967 -37.21 -13.21 4.99
CA GLN A 967 -36.95 -13.72 3.64
C GLN A 967 -35.70 -13.08 3.02
N LYS A 968 -35.53 -11.76 3.15
CA LYS A 968 -34.33 -11.05 2.67
C LYS A 968 -33.06 -11.57 3.33
N ILE A 969 -33.08 -11.75 4.65
CA ILE A 969 -31.93 -12.28 5.41
C ILE A 969 -31.64 -13.73 5.02
N GLN A 970 -32.68 -14.55 4.85
CA GLN A 970 -32.52 -15.96 4.51
C GLN A 970 -31.81 -16.18 3.17
N VAL A 971 -32.02 -15.30 2.18
CA VAL A 971 -31.25 -15.33 0.92
C VAL A 971 -29.75 -15.21 1.19
N GLN A 972 -29.35 -14.32 2.10
CA GLN A 972 -27.96 -14.13 2.48
C GLN A 972 -27.42 -15.30 3.32
N GLU A 973 -28.22 -15.86 4.22
CA GLU A 973 -27.83 -17.04 5.03
C GLU A 973 -27.53 -18.27 4.15
N HIS A 974 -28.38 -18.52 3.15
CA HIS A 974 -28.29 -19.65 2.23
C HIS A 974 -26.98 -19.67 1.42
N GLU A 975 -26.36 -18.51 1.21
CA GLU A 975 -25.07 -18.39 0.54
C GLU A 975 -23.91 -18.33 1.55
N MET A 976 -24.03 -17.50 2.58
CA MET A 976 -22.94 -17.20 3.49
C MET A 976 -22.60 -18.40 4.39
N PHE A 977 -23.59 -19.09 4.93
CA PHE A 977 -23.34 -20.13 5.94
C PHE A 977 -22.64 -21.37 5.38
N PRO A 978 -23.00 -21.89 4.19
CA PRO A 978 -22.22 -22.95 3.55
C PRO A 978 -20.79 -22.57 3.19
N ASN A 979 -20.54 -21.31 2.84
CA ASN A 979 -19.18 -20.81 2.59
C ASN A 979 -18.37 -20.69 3.88
N ALA A 980 -18.98 -20.26 4.98
CA ALA A 980 -18.36 -20.29 6.31
C ALA A 980 -17.96 -21.74 6.70
N MET A 981 -18.83 -22.73 6.47
CA MET A 981 -18.53 -24.14 6.72
C MET A 981 -17.28 -24.62 5.96
N VAL A 982 -17.20 -24.36 4.65
CA VAL A 982 -16.04 -24.74 3.81
C VAL A 982 -14.76 -24.04 4.25
N SER A 983 -14.85 -22.74 4.62
CA SER A 983 -13.72 -21.95 5.11
C SER A 983 -13.15 -22.51 6.41
N ILE A 984 -14.01 -22.87 7.38
CA ILE A 984 -13.56 -23.49 8.63
C ILE A 984 -13.00 -24.90 8.38
N ALA A 985 -13.64 -25.69 7.51
CA ALA A 985 -13.09 -27.00 7.13
C ALA A 985 -11.69 -26.90 6.51
N ALA A 986 -11.39 -25.81 5.77
CA ALA A 986 -10.07 -25.59 5.20
C ALA A 986 -9.03 -25.33 6.31
N LYS A 987 -9.39 -24.57 7.35
CA LYS A 987 -8.54 -24.36 8.53
C LYS A 987 -8.28 -25.68 9.25
N ILE A 988 -9.31 -26.50 9.46
CA ILE A 988 -9.19 -27.81 10.11
C ILE A 988 -8.23 -28.73 9.35
N LEU A 989 -8.21 -28.70 8.02
CA LEU A 989 -7.29 -29.51 7.22
C LEU A 989 -5.85 -28.99 7.19
N GLY A 990 -5.65 -27.72 7.53
CA GLY A 990 -4.33 -27.09 7.65
C GLY A 990 -3.70 -27.21 9.04
N GLU A 991 -4.50 -27.50 10.07
CA GLU A 991 -4.05 -27.94 11.40
C GLU A 991 -3.61 -29.41 11.38
#